data_AF-A0A6I4I7Q2-F1
#
_entry.id   AF-A0A6I4I7Q2-F1
#
_cell.length_a   1.000
_cell.length_b   1.000
_cell.length_c   1.000
_cell.angle_alpha   90.00
_cell.angle_beta   90.00
_cell.angle_gamma   90.00
#
_symmetry.space_group_name_H-M   'P 1'
#
loop_
_entity.id
_entity.type
_entity.pdbx_description
1 polymer ?
#
loop_
_entity_poly.entity_id
_entity_poly.type
_entity_poly.pdbx_seq_one_letter_code
_entity_poly.pdbx_strand_id
1 'polypeptide(L)'
;MKPNMKFYIALLILLWGANNTVCEAQNVFNIKSYGAVESESIDNAKAIQKAIDVCASKGGGNVLVPDGKFLSGTIFLKSNVTLFLSPLAVLKGSTKMLDYNASNALERRGFICAVKQHNIGITGTGSVNGQGEADTFYSADMKNGLPGRPNCIVFNDCTNVTLKDFTLRNSAHWSIDIKNCDSIKAESIKVFSKVVANNDGIDLTDCHTATILNSEFICGDDAICFKSDSKRGVKDIVVKNCSASSQSNAIKFGTKSVGGFTNVYISDCKLYNTRLSGLALEVVDGGTLNNIRISNITMNKVNGAIFMKLGKRSGNGNGSLYNVELNHISADSIGYWKPDKRARYFKNAADERIGVILSGMPMNPITDINLTNIKLRFAGGGLPADATVVMPEVPAVYPEYSNWGVTPAYGINLRHAKNVNINGLELSSVKSDARPAFLTDDVEAIRIKKLDAKVTAAKSVVKMSNTKNVIISQSVVQPGVAAYLALSGNIKQVNLSDNDFKGLNKVYTLNDNASEIEIAGLKSKSVLQSKESKPLAVYLLMGQSNMAGRGVITGTLAQEHNDSVLVLNKDGEWVVAHHPLHYDKPSMAGAGPGLMFGMEMKKAHPGVTIGLVPCAVGGTSIEKWVPGAYDEVTKTHPYDDAVARIEAAMKQGTIKGVIWHQGEANSSPQKVETYLAQLSELIGRIRKLVKNPDLPFVAGKLGLFNNKFYDFNIEIVKLPQVVSNTAVVSSDGLDHKGDGLHFNGHSADELGRRYAEKMLELEGETVKK
;
A
#
# COMPACT_ATOMS: atom_id res chain seq x y z
N MET A 1 -69.71 -40.27 18.16
CA MET A 1 -70.49 -39.01 18.18
C MET A 1 -69.62 -37.90 18.75
N LYS A 2 -69.45 -36.79 18.00
CA LYS A 2 -68.76 -35.56 18.46
C LYS A 2 -69.67 -34.74 19.38
N PRO A 3 -69.12 -34.03 20.37
CA PRO A 3 -69.66 -32.72 20.79
C PRO A 3 -68.54 -31.64 20.82
N ASN A 4 -68.55 -30.63 19.94
CA ASN A 4 -69.13 -29.27 20.08
C ASN A 4 -68.84 -28.62 21.46
N MET A 5 -67.88 -27.70 21.59
CA MET A 5 -67.86 -26.30 21.10
C MET A 5 -69.03 -25.47 21.65
N LYS A 6 -68.81 -24.84 22.82
CA LYS A 6 -69.43 -23.59 23.33
C LYS A 6 -69.06 -23.42 24.81
N PHE A 7 -67.87 -22.89 25.15
CA PHE A 7 -67.58 -22.35 26.49
C PHE A 7 -66.28 -21.51 26.56
N TYR A 8 -66.08 -20.54 25.66
CA TYR A 8 -65.00 -19.53 25.80
C TYR A 8 -65.37 -18.14 25.24
N ILE A 9 -66.66 -17.76 25.24
CA ILE A 9 -67.11 -16.41 24.85
C ILE A 9 -67.99 -15.85 25.98
N ALA A 10 -67.41 -15.67 27.16
CA ALA A 10 -68.03 -14.91 28.25
C ALA A 10 -67.03 -14.21 29.18
N LEU A 11 -65.72 -14.42 29.01
CA LEU A 11 -64.66 -13.67 29.71
C LEU A 11 -63.85 -12.75 28.79
N LEU A 12 -64.39 -12.42 27.60
CA LEU A 12 -63.73 -11.60 26.57
C LEU A 12 -64.54 -10.35 26.16
N ILE A 13 -65.63 -10.02 26.88
CA ILE A 13 -66.51 -8.87 26.56
C ILE A 13 -66.54 -7.81 27.68
N LEU A 14 -65.72 -7.94 28.73
CA LEU A 14 -65.56 -6.92 29.79
C LEU A 14 -64.17 -6.23 29.82
N LEU A 15 -63.39 -6.38 28.75
CA LEU A 15 -62.17 -5.58 28.49
C LEU A 15 -62.24 -4.86 27.14
N TRP A 16 -63.46 -4.56 26.68
CA TRP A 16 -63.73 -3.69 25.53
C TRP A 16 -64.37 -2.39 26.01
N GLY A 17 -63.64 -1.68 26.88
CA GLY A 17 -64.01 -0.38 27.41
C GLY A 17 -62.78 0.52 27.42
N ALA A 18 -62.72 1.43 26.44
CA ALA A 18 -61.86 2.62 26.41
C ALA A 18 -60.34 2.40 26.54
N ASN A 19 -59.71 1.83 25.51
CA ASN A 19 -58.42 2.39 25.10
C ASN A 19 -58.70 3.62 24.24
N ASN A 20 -59.04 4.72 24.92
CA ASN A 20 -58.79 6.04 24.36
C ASN A 20 -57.29 6.07 24.06
N THR A 21 -56.91 5.96 22.79
CA THR A 21 -55.66 6.56 22.32
C THR A 21 -55.80 8.05 22.55
N VAL A 22 -55.53 8.48 23.78
CA VAL A 22 -55.14 9.85 24.05
C VAL A 22 -53.87 10.04 23.24
N CYS A 23 -54.00 10.69 22.07
CA CYS A 23 -52.88 11.35 21.44
C CYS A 23 -52.46 12.42 22.43
N GLU A 24 -51.56 12.07 23.36
CA GLU A 24 -51.02 13.02 24.31
C GLU A 24 -50.39 14.14 23.48
N ALA A 25 -50.96 15.34 23.55
CA ALA A 25 -50.45 16.48 22.81
C ALA A 25 -48.99 16.67 23.23
N GLN A 26 -48.04 16.46 22.32
CA GLN A 26 -46.62 16.65 22.65
C GLN A 26 -46.44 18.06 23.20
N ASN A 27 -45.90 18.17 24.41
CA ASN A 27 -45.64 19.48 25.02
C ASN A 27 -44.70 20.28 24.12
N VAL A 28 -45.15 21.45 23.64
CA VAL A 28 -44.36 22.35 22.79
C VAL A 28 -43.90 23.56 23.60
N PHE A 29 -42.59 23.78 23.64
CA PHE A 29 -41.93 24.85 24.38
C PHE A 29 -41.26 25.81 23.39
N ASN A 30 -41.97 26.88 23.01
CA ASN A 30 -41.43 27.88 22.08
C ASN A 30 -40.35 28.74 22.74
N ILE A 31 -39.15 28.79 22.16
CA ILE A 31 -38.02 29.56 22.73
C ILE A 31 -38.35 31.05 22.94
N LYS A 32 -39.24 31.66 22.14
CA LYS A 32 -39.68 33.06 22.31
C LYS A 32 -40.40 33.28 23.64
N SER A 33 -41.18 32.29 24.11
CA SER A 33 -41.85 32.32 25.42
C SER A 33 -40.86 32.31 26.60
N TYR A 34 -39.59 31.97 26.34
CA TYR A 34 -38.51 31.94 27.32
C TYR A 34 -37.52 33.10 27.16
N GLY A 35 -37.85 34.09 26.32
CA GLY A 35 -37.07 35.31 26.12
C GLY A 35 -36.11 35.27 24.94
N ALA A 36 -36.19 34.27 24.06
CA ALA A 36 -35.40 34.27 22.84
C ALA A 36 -35.92 35.36 21.90
N VAL A 37 -35.00 36.12 21.31
CA VAL A 37 -35.27 37.21 20.38
C VAL A 37 -34.62 36.93 19.04
N GLU A 38 -35.36 37.21 17.97
CA GLU A 38 -34.82 37.14 16.63
C GLU A 38 -33.82 38.29 16.44
N SER A 39 -32.54 37.94 16.45
CA SER A 39 -31.45 38.90 16.38
C SER A 39 -30.18 38.20 15.90
N GLU A 40 -29.40 38.92 15.09
CA GLU A 40 -28.09 38.46 14.63
C GLU A 40 -26.96 38.82 15.60
N SER A 41 -27.23 39.54 16.70
CA SER A 41 -26.23 40.01 17.66
C SER A 41 -26.47 39.56 19.11
N ILE A 42 -27.70 39.16 19.44
CA ILE A 42 -28.08 38.73 20.80
C ILE A 42 -27.93 37.22 20.92
N ASP A 43 -27.09 36.78 21.85
CA ASP A 43 -26.95 35.37 22.20
C ASP A 43 -28.19 34.87 22.97
N ASN A 44 -28.94 33.95 22.35
CA ASN A 44 -30.14 33.34 22.89
C ASN A 44 -29.89 32.08 23.73
N ALA A 45 -28.63 31.66 23.95
CA ALA A 45 -28.30 30.41 24.62
C ALA A 45 -29.02 30.24 25.96
N LYS A 46 -29.08 31.29 26.79
CA LYS A 46 -29.80 31.25 28.08
C LYS A 46 -31.31 31.02 27.94
N ALA A 47 -31.94 31.68 26.97
CA ALA A 47 -33.38 31.55 26.73
C ALA A 47 -33.73 30.16 26.16
N ILE A 48 -32.92 29.68 25.22
CA ILE A 48 -33.08 28.34 24.63
C ILE A 48 -32.82 27.26 25.69
N GLN A 49 -31.77 27.41 26.50
CA GLN A 49 -31.49 26.48 27.59
C GLN A 49 -32.63 26.43 28.61
N LYS A 50 -33.22 27.58 28.96
CA LYS A 50 -34.39 27.65 29.83
C LYS A 50 -35.59 26.88 29.25
N ALA A 51 -35.84 27.00 27.94
CA ALA A 51 -36.89 26.23 27.27
C ALA A 51 -36.63 24.72 27.33
N ILE A 52 -35.37 24.29 27.10
CA ILE A 52 -34.95 22.89 27.22
C ILE A 52 -35.11 22.37 28.65
N ASP A 53 -34.67 23.14 29.64
CA ASP A 53 -34.73 22.76 31.04
C ASP A 53 -36.17 22.59 31.52
N VAL A 54 -37.05 23.51 31.13
CA VAL A 54 -38.48 23.41 31.45
C VAL A 54 -39.11 22.23 30.72
N CYS A 55 -38.81 22.03 29.43
CA CYS A 55 -39.28 20.88 28.66
C CYS A 55 -38.93 19.55 29.34
N ALA A 56 -37.67 19.37 29.72
CA ALA A 56 -37.20 18.18 30.45
C ALA A 56 -37.90 18.03 31.81
N SER A 57 -38.05 19.12 32.58
CA SER A 57 -38.73 19.09 33.89
C SER A 57 -40.20 18.69 33.82
N LYS A 58 -40.83 18.81 32.64
CA LYS A 58 -42.22 18.45 32.37
C LYS A 58 -42.38 17.06 31.73
N GLY A 59 -41.32 16.26 31.76
CA GLY A 59 -41.33 14.89 31.21
C GLY A 59 -40.85 14.79 29.76
N GLY A 60 -40.45 15.89 29.14
CA GLY A 60 -39.99 15.93 27.75
C GLY A 60 -41.00 16.52 26.77
N GLY A 61 -40.64 16.52 25.49
CA GLY A 61 -41.41 17.13 24.42
C GLY A 61 -40.55 17.88 23.41
N ASN A 62 -41.18 18.79 22.66
CA ASN A 62 -40.53 19.57 21.62
C ASN A 62 -40.17 20.97 22.11
N VAL A 63 -38.90 21.35 22.03
CA VAL A 63 -38.48 22.75 22.10
C VAL A 63 -38.55 23.32 20.71
N LEU A 64 -39.50 24.22 20.47
CA LEU A 64 -39.76 24.84 19.18
C LEU A 64 -38.83 26.03 18.97
N VAL A 65 -37.97 25.94 17.96
CA VAL A 65 -37.35 27.10 17.32
C VAL A 65 -38.30 27.56 16.20
N PRO A 66 -39.02 28.68 16.40
CA PRO A 66 -39.97 29.16 15.40
C PRO A 66 -39.22 29.73 14.18
N ASP A 67 -39.98 30.09 13.15
CA ASP A 67 -39.44 30.83 12.01
C ASP A 67 -38.73 32.11 12.47
N GLY A 68 -37.59 32.39 11.81
CA GLY A 68 -36.70 33.50 12.15
C GLY A 68 -35.27 33.06 12.44
N LYS A 69 -34.38 34.05 12.66
CA LYS A 69 -32.95 33.81 12.91
C LYS A 69 -32.60 34.03 14.38
N PHE A 70 -32.03 33.00 15.02
CA PHE A 70 -31.65 33.05 16.43
C PHE A 70 -30.17 32.76 16.59
N LEU A 71 -29.38 33.78 16.93
CA LEU A 71 -27.98 33.59 17.33
C LEU A 71 -27.94 32.90 18.70
N SER A 72 -27.04 31.93 18.88
CA SER A 72 -26.85 31.25 20.16
C SER A 72 -25.41 30.77 20.33
N GLY A 73 -24.87 30.88 21.55
CA GLY A 73 -23.75 30.09 22.05
C GLY A 73 -24.17 28.65 22.35
N THR A 74 -23.36 27.94 23.14
CA THR A 74 -23.61 26.52 23.47
C THR A 74 -24.96 26.31 24.18
N ILE A 75 -25.72 25.31 23.73
CA ILE A 75 -26.91 24.77 24.42
C ILE A 75 -26.75 23.27 24.66
N PHE A 76 -27.34 22.76 25.74
CA PHE A 76 -27.32 21.35 26.11
C PHE A 76 -28.73 20.77 26.10
N LEU A 77 -28.99 19.81 25.21
CA LEU A 77 -30.18 18.98 25.24
C LEU A 77 -30.20 18.13 26.51
N LYS A 78 -31.41 17.82 26.97
CA LYS A 78 -31.69 16.97 28.11
C LYS A 78 -32.53 15.78 27.68
N SER A 79 -32.56 14.74 28.51
CA SER A 79 -33.30 13.52 28.20
C SER A 79 -34.78 13.80 27.91
N ASN A 80 -35.33 13.08 26.93
CA ASN A 80 -36.71 13.22 26.43
C ASN A 80 -37.01 14.56 25.71
N VAL A 81 -35.99 15.35 25.35
CA VAL A 81 -36.18 16.63 24.64
C VAL A 81 -35.78 16.51 23.17
N THR A 82 -36.68 16.94 22.29
CA THR A 82 -36.42 17.15 20.86
C THR A 82 -36.39 18.64 20.55
N LEU A 83 -35.31 19.12 19.92
CA LEU A 83 -35.26 20.46 19.34
C LEU A 83 -35.93 20.43 17.96
N PHE A 84 -37.06 21.10 17.82
CA PHE A 84 -37.82 21.16 16.57
C PHE A 84 -37.60 22.50 15.86
N LEU A 85 -37.07 22.44 14.63
CA LEU A 85 -36.75 23.59 13.79
C LEU A 85 -37.88 23.82 12.77
N SER A 86 -38.61 24.92 12.91
CA SER A 86 -39.65 25.31 11.95
C SER A 86 -39.05 25.54 10.55
N PRO A 87 -39.83 25.44 9.46
CA PRO A 87 -39.29 25.47 8.09
C PRO A 87 -38.40 26.67 7.74
N LEU A 88 -38.66 27.85 8.32
CA LEU A 88 -37.86 29.06 8.09
C LEU A 88 -36.99 29.43 9.30
N ALA A 89 -36.85 28.52 10.27
CA ALA A 89 -35.96 28.69 11.41
C ALA A 89 -34.49 28.59 10.96
N VAL A 90 -33.67 29.52 11.46
CA VAL A 90 -32.21 29.47 11.34
C VAL A 90 -31.62 29.63 12.73
N LEU A 91 -31.17 28.51 13.32
CA LEU A 91 -30.42 28.53 14.57
C LEU A 91 -28.93 28.75 14.24
N LYS A 92 -28.42 29.95 14.51
CA LYS A 92 -27.07 30.41 14.14
C LYS A 92 -26.11 30.24 15.33
N GLY A 93 -25.01 29.52 15.15
CA GLY A 93 -23.94 29.46 16.14
C GLY A 93 -23.18 30.78 16.23
N SER A 94 -22.82 31.23 17.43
CA SER A 94 -22.02 32.45 17.60
C SER A 94 -20.70 32.44 16.82
N THR A 95 -20.23 33.60 16.36
CA THR A 95 -18.88 33.75 15.78
C THR A 95 -17.80 34.02 16.84
N LYS A 96 -18.18 34.15 18.11
CA LYS A 96 -17.25 34.41 19.22
C LYS A 96 -16.85 33.10 19.89
N MET A 97 -15.56 32.82 19.91
CA MET A 97 -15.01 31.61 20.53
C MET A 97 -15.37 31.46 22.03
N LEU A 98 -15.61 32.56 22.75
CA LEU A 98 -15.95 32.55 24.17
C LEU A 98 -17.41 32.14 24.46
N ASP A 99 -18.30 32.22 23.47
CA ASP A 99 -19.70 31.80 23.62
C ASP A 99 -19.83 30.26 23.60
N TYR A 100 -18.71 29.57 23.31
CA TYR A 100 -18.57 28.13 23.39
C TYR A 100 -17.59 27.77 24.50
N ASN A 101 -18.09 27.19 25.60
CA ASN A 101 -17.35 26.54 26.72
C ASN A 101 -18.14 26.56 28.05
N ALA A 102 -19.47 26.54 28.02
CA ALA A 102 -20.25 26.64 29.25
C ALA A 102 -20.07 25.44 30.22
N SER A 103 -19.46 24.32 29.78
CA SER A 103 -19.21 23.16 30.65
C SER A 103 -17.86 22.50 30.38
N ASN A 104 -17.15 22.10 31.44
CA ASN A 104 -16.00 21.19 31.37
C ASN A 104 -16.40 19.74 31.03
N ALA A 105 -17.67 19.48 30.69
CA ALA A 105 -18.20 18.13 30.46
C ALA A 105 -17.91 17.58 29.06
N LEU A 106 -17.33 18.38 28.16
CA LEU A 106 -17.02 17.98 26.79
C LEU A 106 -15.51 17.99 26.56
N GLU A 107 -15.01 16.99 25.84
CA GLU A 107 -13.63 16.98 25.33
C GLU A 107 -13.39 18.08 24.27
N ARG A 108 -14.45 18.52 23.59
CA ARG A 108 -14.41 19.54 22.53
C ARG A 108 -15.55 20.56 22.70
N ARG A 109 -15.32 21.79 22.23
CA ARG A 109 -16.36 22.82 22.20
C ARG A 109 -17.46 22.40 21.23
N GLY A 110 -18.72 22.73 21.54
CA GLY A 110 -19.86 22.39 20.71
C GLY A 110 -20.96 23.45 20.75
N PHE A 111 -21.72 23.56 19.67
CA PHE A 111 -22.88 24.44 19.60
C PHE A 111 -24.13 23.78 20.21
N ILE A 112 -24.61 22.67 19.63
CA ILE A 112 -25.73 21.90 20.18
C ILE A 112 -25.19 20.61 20.78
N CYS A 113 -25.26 20.50 22.10
CA CYS A 113 -24.56 19.47 22.85
C CYS A 113 -25.53 18.54 23.59
N ALA A 114 -25.10 17.32 23.87
CA ALA A 114 -25.74 16.42 24.83
C ALA A 114 -24.68 15.51 25.46
N VAL A 115 -24.76 15.29 26.76
CA VAL A 115 -23.83 14.41 27.49
C VAL A 115 -24.63 13.52 28.43
N LYS A 116 -24.51 12.20 28.28
CA LYS A 116 -25.19 11.22 29.14
C LYS A 116 -26.72 11.39 29.16
N GLN A 117 -27.32 11.60 27.99
CA GLN A 117 -28.77 11.80 27.84
C GLN A 117 -29.42 10.66 27.05
N HIS A 118 -30.73 10.47 27.22
CA HIS A 118 -31.50 9.49 26.44
C HIS A 118 -32.73 10.12 25.80
N ASN A 119 -33.18 9.55 24.67
CA ASN A 119 -34.37 10.02 23.93
C ASN A 119 -34.25 11.50 23.53
N ILE A 120 -33.16 11.84 22.83
CA ILE A 120 -32.88 13.22 22.40
C ILE A 120 -33.02 13.34 20.88
N GLY A 121 -33.34 14.54 20.39
CA GLY A 121 -33.35 14.74 18.95
C GLY A 121 -33.28 16.17 18.45
N ILE A 122 -33.00 16.28 17.16
CA ILE A 122 -33.10 17.50 16.36
C ILE A 122 -33.92 17.16 15.12
N THR A 123 -35.05 17.83 14.94
CA THR A 123 -36.00 17.54 13.87
C THR A 123 -36.54 18.80 13.22
N GLY A 124 -37.30 18.65 12.13
CA GLY A 124 -37.93 19.75 11.40
C GLY A 124 -37.10 20.23 10.21
N THR A 125 -37.71 20.97 9.29
CA THR A 125 -37.10 21.32 8.00
C THR A 125 -36.33 22.63 8.01
N GLY A 126 -36.20 23.28 9.18
CA GLY A 126 -35.36 24.45 9.37
C GLY A 126 -33.86 24.14 9.28
N SER A 127 -33.04 25.11 9.67
CA SER A 127 -31.58 25.00 9.54
C SER A 127 -30.80 25.34 10.80
N VAL A 128 -29.67 24.66 10.95
CA VAL A 128 -28.59 25.01 11.88
C VAL A 128 -27.43 25.56 11.06
N ASN A 129 -26.94 26.74 11.39
CA ASN A 129 -25.80 27.36 10.71
C ASN A 129 -24.68 27.64 11.70
N GLY A 130 -23.54 26.95 11.58
CA GLY A 130 -22.40 27.10 12.47
C GLY A 130 -21.55 28.37 12.25
N GLN A 131 -21.79 29.12 11.17
CA GLN A 131 -21.05 30.32 10.78
C GLN A 131 -19.52 30.14 10.74
N GLY A 132 -19.06 28.96 10.33
CA GLY A 132 -17.65 28.57 10.28
C GLY A 132 -16.77 29.45 9.39
N GLU A 133 -17.37 30.20 8.46
CA GLU A 133 -16.69 31.16 7.58
C GLU A 133 -16.22 32.44 8.28
N ALA A 134 -16.57 32.64 9.55
CA ALA A 134 -16.10 33.79 10.32
C ALA A 134 -14.57 33.78 10.53
N ASP A 135 -13.95 34.96 10.48
CA ASP A 135 -12.49 35.14 10.63
C ASP A 135 -11.91 34.48 11.89
N THR A 136 -12.70 34.45 12.96
CA THR A 136 -12.33 33.86 14.26
C THR A 136 -12.07 32.35 14.22
N PHE A 137 -12.47 31.66 13.16
CA PHE A 137 -12.30 30.21 13.01
C PHE A 137 -11.20 29.80 12.02
N TYR A 138 -10.46 30.75 11.45
CA TYR A 138 -9.33 30.44 10.57
C TYR A 138 -7.99 30.54 11.32
N SER A 139 -7.05 29.65 10.97
CA SER A 139 -5.64 29.87 11.31
C SER A 139 -5.03 30.89 10.35
N ALA A 140 -3.92 31.50 10.75
CA ALA A 140 -3.18 32.42 9.88
C ALA A 140 -2.64 31.73 8.61
N ASP A 141 -2.29 30.43 8.68
CA ASP A 141 -1.71 29.69 7.56
C ASP A 141 -2.74 29.16 6.55
N MET A 142 -4.04 29.19 6.88
CA MET A 142 -5.14 28.65 6.07
C MET A 142 -4.95 27.19 5.62
N LYS A 143 -4.01 26.45 6.22
CA LYS A 143 -3.72 25.05 5.88
C LYS A 143 -4.46 24.12 6.84
N ASN A 144 -4.41 24.46 8.12
CA ASN A 144 -5.21 23.85 9.17
C ASN A 144 -6.32 24.82 9.57
N GLY A 145 -7.16 24.45 10.54
CA GLY A 145 -8.03 25.44 11.17
C GLY A 145 -7.55 25.77 12.58
N LEU A 146 -8.10 26.84 13.15
CA LEU A 146 -7.73 27.29 14.50
C LEU A 146 -7.97 26.15 15.52
N PRO A 147 -7.04 25.89 16.46
CA PRO A 147 -7.27 24.95 17.55
C PRO A 147 -8.47 25.37 18.43
N GLY A 148 -9.24 24.38 18.90
CA GLY A 148 -10.34 24.60 19.84
C GLY A 148 -11.65 25.12 19.23
N ARG A 149 -11.79 25.15 17.90
CA ARG A 149 -13.05 25.50 17.21
C ARG A 149 -14.22 24.61 17.66
N PRO A 150 -15.45 25.16 17.71
CA PRO A 150 -16.63 24.39 18.08
C PRO A 150 -17.09 23.48 16.94
N ASN A 151 -17.43 22.25 17.29
CA ASN A 151 -18.27 21.39 16.45
C ASN A 151 -19.71 21.92 16.46
N CYS A 152 -20.49 21.64 15.42
CA CYS A 152 -21.88 22.13 15.35
C CYS A 152 -22.84 21.28 16.23
N ILE A 153 -22.81 19.96 16.10
CA ILE A 153 -23.56 19.04 16.97
C ILE A 153 -22.57 18.11 17.67
N VAL A 154 -22.69 17.95 19.00
CA VAL A 154 -21.79 17.11 19.82
C VAL A 154 -22.60 16.28 20.82
N PHE A 155 -22.76 14.99 20.56
CA PHE A 155 -23.47 14.07 21.46
C PHE A 155 -22.53 13.00 22.02
N ASN A 156 -22.36 12.98 23.33
CA ASN A 156 -21.46 12.06 24.04
C ASN A 156 -22.25 11.17 24.99
N ASP A 157 -21.99 9.86 24.95
CA ASP A 157 -22.54 8.87 25.88
C ASP A 157 -24.09 8.89 25.92
N CYS A 158 -24.76 9.10 24.79
CA CYS A 158 -26.21 9.20 24.69
C CYS A 158 -26.87 7.93 24.11
N THR A 159 -28.16 7.75 24.38
CA THR A 159 -28.95 6.62 23.84
C THR A 159 -30.24 7.11 23.18
N ASN A 160 -30.67 6.47 22.09
CA ASN A 160 -31.88 6.84 21.35
C ASN A 160 -31.82 8.30 20.84
N VAL A 161 -30.94 8.52 19.86
CA VAL A 161 -30.67 9.82 19.24
C VAL A 161 -31.41 9.91 17.91
N THR A 162 -32.21 10.96 17.70
CA THR A 162 -32.91 11.23 16.42
C THR A 162 -32.42 12.52 15.76
N LEU A 163 -31.92 12.42 14.53
CA LEU A 163 -31.58 13.55 13.65
C LEU A 163 -32.44 13.44 12.38
N LYS A 164 -33.34 14.40 12.14
CA LYS A 164 -34.32 14.25 11.07
C LYS A 164 -34.64 15.55 10.32
N ASP A 165 -34.69 15.46 8.99
CA ASP A 165 -35.23 16.48 8.05
C ASP A 165 -34.46 17.83 7.94
N PHE A 166 -33.68 18.22 8.93
CA PHE A 166 -33.06 19.55 8.99
C PHE A 166 -31.85 19.69 8.06
N THR A 167 -31.48 20.95 7.80
CA THR A 167 -30.24 21.30 7.08
C THR A 167 -29.19 21.88 8.02
N LEU A 168 -28.00 21.29 8.08
CA LEU A 168 -26.82 21.85 8.73
C LEU A 168 -25.94 22.57 7.71
N ARG A 169 -25.53 23.80 8.02
CA ARG A 169 -24.63 24.61 7.18
C ARG A 169 -23.41 25.09 7.94
N ASN A 170 -22.29 25.19 7.23
CA ASN A 170 -21.11 25.95 7.61
C ASN A 170 -20.66 25.72 9.07
N SER A 171 -20.35 24.49 9.45
CA SER A 171 -19.73 24.22 10.75
C SER A 171 -18.34 24.89 10.86
N ALA A 172 -17.98 25.36 12.04
CA ALA A 172 -16.64 25.88 12.34
C ALA A 172 -15.59 24.77 12.51
N HIS A 173 -16.01 23.52 12.65
CA HIS A 173 -15.18 22.31 12.74
C HIS A 173 -15.95 21.11 12.16
N TRP A 174 -15.92 19.94 12.81
CA TRP A 174 -16.77 18.79 12.47
C TRP A 174 -18.24 19.19 12.57
N SER A 175 -19.07 18.73 11.63
CA SER A 175 -20.47 19.15 11.59
C SER A 175 -21.30 18.41 12.63
N ILE A 176 -21.24 17.08 12.64
CA ILE A 176 -21.98 16.23 13.57
C ILE A 176 -21.02 15.22 14.19
N ASP A 177 -20.73 15.36 15.47
CA ASP A 177 -19.84 14.48 16.24
C ASP A 177 -20.66 13.69 17.26
N ILE A 178 -20.80 12.39 17.05
CA ILE A 178 -21.54 11.49 17.94
C ILE A 178 -20.55 10.45 18.48
N LYS A 179 -20.34 10.46 19.79
CA LYS A 179 -19.34 9.63 20.46
C LYS A 179 -19.95 8.76 21.56
N ASN A 180 -19.55 7.49 21.62
CA ASN A 180 -20.01 6.53 22.63
C ASN A 180 -21.53 6.38 22.73
N CYS A 181 -22.27 6.58 21.64
CA CYS A 181 -23.72 6.55 21.65
C CYS A 181 -24.29 5.22 21.13
N ASP A 182 -25.53 4.94 21.54
CA ASP A 182 -26.29 3.75 21.16
C ASP A 182 -27.66 4.13 20.56
N SER A 183 -28.11 3.38 19.55
CA SER A 183 -29.42 3.60 18.90
C SER A 183 -29.55 5.00 18.29
N ILE A 184 -28.86 5.23 17.17
CA ILE A 184 -28.82 6.53 16.48
C ILE A 184 -29.58 6.43 15.17
N LYS A 185 -30.49 7.37 14.92
CA LYS A 185 -31.22 7.49 13.66
C LYS A 185 -30.98 8.86 13.04
N ALA A 186 -30.23 8.91 11.94
CA ALA A 186 -30.11 10.06 11.05
C ALA A 186 -30.90 9.78 9.77
N GLU A 187 -31.91 10.60 9.48
CA GLU A 187 -32.79 10.39 8.33
C GLU A 187 -33.14 11.71 7.64
N SER A 188 -33.00 11.75 6.32
CA SER A 188 -33.38 12.93 5.50
C SER A 188 -32.66 14.23 5.89
N ILE A 189 -31.48 14.14 6.52
CA ILE A 189 -30.69 15.32 6.88
C ILE A 189 -29.85 15.77 5.70
N LYS A 190 -29.56 17.08 5.66
CA LYS A 190 -28.65 17.69 4.69
C LYS A 190 -27.51 18.37 5.41
N VAL A 191 -26.26 18.03 5.08
CA VAL A 191 -25.08 18.63 5.69
C VAL A 191 -24.23 19.30 4.63
N PHE A 192 -24.15 20.63 4.67
CA PHE A 192 -23.45 21.45 3.69
C PHE A 192 -22.37 22.29 4.38
N SER A 193 -21.14 21.79 4.45
CA SER A 193 -20.05 22.46 5.16
C SER A 193 -18.73 22.31 4.42
N LYS A 194 -18.29 23.37 3.75
CA LYS A 194 -17.04 23.43 2.96
C LYS A 194 -16.23 24.69 3.23
N VAL A 195 -16.48 25.34 4.37
CA VAL A 195 -16.01 26.71 4.62
C VAL A 195 -14.64 26.75 5.28
N VAL A 196 -14.30 25.75 6.09
CA VAL A 196 -13.04 25.65 6.85
C VAL A 196 -12.45 24.25 6.81
N ALA A 197 -11.19 24.12 7.26
CA ALA A 197 -10.55 22.83 7.50
C ALA A 197 -11.35 21.98 8.50
N ASN A 198 -11.29 20.65 8.35
CA ASN A 198 -11.96 19.67 9.22
C ASN A 198 -13.49 19.81 9.21
N ASN A 199 -14.08 20.08 8.04
CA ASN A 199 -15.53 20.06 7.87
C ASN A 199 -16.02 18.66 7.45
N ASP A 200 -15.85 17.70 8.35
CA ASP A 200 -16.46 16.38 8.29
C ASP A 200 -18.01 16.53 8.35
N GLY A 201 -18.75 15.61 7.73
CA GLY A 201 -20.21 15.64 7.69
C GLY A 201 -20.86 15.03 8.92
N ILE A 202 -20.68 13.72 9.12
CA ILE A 202 -21.08 13.02 10.33
C ILE A 202 -20.01 12.02 10.75
N ASP A 203 -19.58 12.15 12.00
CA ASP A 203 -18.61 11.28 12.67
C ASP A 203 -19.33 10.42 13.69
N LEU A 204 -19.32 9.11 13.49
CA LEU A 204 -19.73 8.14 14.51
C LEU A 204 -18.47 7.54 15.14
N THR A 205 -18.17 8.00 16.36
CA THR A 205 -16.99 7.57 17.12
C THR A 205 -17.41 6.58 18.20
N ASP A 206 -16.90 5.35 18.12
CA ASP A 206 -17.23 4.30 19.10
C ASP A 206 -18.75 4.19 19.34
N CYS A 207 -19.58 4.17 18.31
CA CYS A 207 -21.05 4.11 18.43
C CYS A 207 -21.59 2.72 18.03
N HIS A 208 -22.69 2.28 18.65
CA HIS A 208 -23.36 1.03 18.27
C HIS A 208 -24.81 1.25 17.83
N THR A 209 -25.29 0.44 16.89
CA THR A 209 -26.67 0.48 16.37
C THR A 209 -27.02 1.87 15.81
N ALA A 210 -26.59 2.14 14.57
CA ALA A 210 -26.90 3.42 13.92
C ALA A 210 -27.43 3.24 12.50
N THR A 211 -28.37 4.09 12.10
CA THR A 211 -28.84 4.19 10.71
C THR A 211 -28.65 5.61 10.17
N ILE A 212 -28.06 5.74 8.98
CA ILE A 212 -27.98 6.98 8.20
C ILE A 212 -28.74 6.75 6.89
N LEU A 213 -29.90 7.36 6.75
CA LEU A 213 -30.85 7.07 5.67
C LEU A 213 -31.21 8.34 4.90
N ASN A 214 -31.39 8.22 3.58
CA ASN A 214 -31.99 9.28 2.74
C ASN A 214 -31.31 10.66 2.86
N SER A 215 -30.01 10.70 3.19
CA SER A 215 -29.32 11.91 3.62
C SER A 215 -28.29 12.38 2.60
N GLU A 216 -28.03 13.68 2.57
CA GLU A 216 -27.11 14.33 1.63
C GLU A 216 -25.98 15.05 2.35
N PHE A 217 -24.75 14.80 1.91
CA PHE A 217 -23.54 15.37 2.50
C PHE A 217 -22.69 16.07 1.43
N ILE A 218 -22.38 17.35 1.64
CA ILE A 218 -21.47 18.14 0.80
C ILE A 218 -20.44 18.79 1.73
N CYS A 219 -19.28 18.14 1.86
CA CYS A 219 -18.35 18.37 2.95
C CYS A 219 -16.94 18.79 2.49
N GLY A 220 -16.25 19.58 3.31
CA GLY A 220 -14.85 20.01 3.11
C GLY A 220 -13.83 18.98 3.61
N ASP A 221 -14.30 18.01 4.39
CA ASP A 221 -13.56 16.83 4.78
C ASP A 221 -14.42 15.57 4.63
N ASP A 222 -14.14 14.50 5.37
CA ASP A 222 -14.82 13.21 5.26
C ASP A 222 -16.35 13.35 5.43
N ALA A 223 -17.15 12.92 4.45
CA ALA A 223 -18.59 13.19 4.48
C ALA A 223 -19.34 12.29 5.48
N ILE A 224 -19.11 10.98 5.44
CA ILE A 224 -19.57 10.02 6.46
C ILE A 224 -18.35 9.30 7.00
N CYS A 225 -18.09 9.41 8.29
CA CYS A 225 -16.86 8.92 8.90
C CYS A 225 -17.15 8.06 10.14
N PHE A 226 -16.52 6.89 10.20
CA PHE A 226 -16.53 6.02 11.36
C PHE A 226 -15.17 6.08 12.04
N LYS A 227 -15.13 6.36 13.34
CA LYS A 227 -13.89 6.38 14.12
C LYS A 227 -14.01 5.46 15.33
N SER A 228 -12.91 4.88 15.79
CA SER A 228 -12.87 4.18 17.07
C SER A 228 -11.66 4.62 17.88
N ASP A 229 -11.92 5.37 18.95
CA ASP A 229 -10.90 5.90 19.85
C ASP A 229 -10.54 4.89 20.94
N SER A 230 -11.45 3.95 21.23
CA SER A 230 -11.33 2.97 22.31
C SER A 230 -11.61 1.56 21.83
N LYS A 231 -11.50 0.57 22.73
CA LYS A 231 -11.87 -0.82 22.46
C LYS A 231 -13.37 -1.04 22.29
N ARG A 232 -14.22 -0.03 22.56
CA ARG A 232 -15.67 -0.09 22.31
C ARG A 232 -15.96 -0.32 20.83
N GLY A 233 -15.21 0.34 19.95
CA GLY A 233 -15.34 0.21 18.50
C GLY A 233 -16.69 0.69 17.97
N VAL A 234 -16.83 0.69 16.66
CA VAL A 234 -18.09 0.98 15.96
C VAL A 234 -18.73 -0.32 15.51
N LYS A 235 -20.02 -0.51 15.81
CA LYS A 235 -20.71 -1.75 15.42
C LYS A 235 -22.17 -1.56 15.04
N ASP A 236 -22.66 -2.45 14.17
CA ASP A 236 -24.07 -2.51 13.76
C ASP A 236 -24.56 -1.20 13.12
N ILE A 237 -23.95 -0.84 11.99
CA ILE A 237 -24.22 0.42 11.29
C ILE A 237 -24.85 0.14 9.92
N VAL A 238 -25.89 0.90 9.58
CA VAL A 238 -26.52 0.89 8.26
C VAL A 238 -26.46 2.29 7.65
N VAL A 239 -25.90 2.40 6.45
CA VAL A 239 -25.97 3.61 5.62
C VAL A 239 -26.71 3.26 4.34
N LYS A 240 -27.83 3.92 4.06
CA LYS A 240 -28.65 3.60 2.89
C LYS A 240 -29.21 4.81 2.19
N ASN A 241 -29.25 4.76 0.85
CA ASN A 241 -29.86 5.81 0.02
C ASN A 241 -29.31 7.21 0.30
N CYS A 242 -27.99 7.33 0.46
CA CYS A 242 -27.33 8.60 0.76
C CYS A 242 -26.53 9.12 -0.45
N SER A 243 -26.36 10.44 -0.52
CA SER A 243 -25.47 11.08 -1.48
C SER A 243 -24.33 11.81 -0.76
N ALA A 244 -23.11 11.70 -1.29
CA ALA A 244 -21.94 12.29 -0.65
C ALA A 244 -20.96 12.91 -1.65
N SER A 245 -20.60 14.17 -1.41
CA SER A 245 -19.50 14.89 -2.06
C SER A 245 -18.54 15.43 -1.00
N SER A 246 -17.24 15.24 -1.22
CA SER A 246 -16.22 15.56 -0.22
C SER A 246 -14.96 16.14 -0.85
N GLN A 247 -14.32 17.12 -0.21
CA GLN A 247 -12.95 17.52 -0.54
C GLN A 247 -11.87 16.62 0.11
N SER A 248 -12.27 15.54 0.81
CA SER A 248 -11.47 14.41 1.28
C SER A 248 -12.12 13.10 0.79
N ASN A 249 -12.64 12.25 1.69
CA ASN A 249 -13.28 10.98 1.36
C ASN A 249 -14.82 11.06 1.50
N ALA A 250 -15.56 10.37 0.63
CA ALA A 250 -17.02 10.35 0.75
C ALA A 250 -17.50 9.47 1.92
N ILE A 251 -17.03 8.21 2.01
CA ILE A 251 -17.30 7.35 3.15
C ILE A 251 -15.97 6.78 3.66
N LYS A 252 -15.72 6.91 4.96
CA LYS A 252 -14.45 6.53 5.57
C LYS A 252 -14.62 5.73 6.85
N PHE A 253 -13.78 4.72 6.99
CA PHE A 253 -13.49 4.02 8.24
C PHE A 253 -12.09 4.47 8.67
N GLY A 254 -11.99 5.09 9.85
CA GLY A 254 -10.75 5.62 10.39
C GLY A 254 -10.67 7.16 10.35
N THR A 255 -9.50 7.77 10.61
CA THR A 255 -8.22 7.07 10.77
C THR A 255 -8.07 6.43 12.16
N LYS A 256 -8.74 6.98 13.18
CA LYS A 256 -8.75 6.39 14.53
C LYS A 256 -9.46 5.04 14.49
N SER A 257 -8.72 3.98 14.80
CA SER A 257 -9.12 2.60 14.53
C SER A 257 -8.71 1.64 15.67
N VAL A 258 -8.84 2.07 16.94
CA VAL A 258 -8.34 1.34 18.13
C VAL A 258 -9.17 0.09 18.44
N GLY A 259 -10.50 0.22 18.37
CA GLY A 259 -11.46 -0.88 18.53
C GLY A 259 -11.84 -1.50 17.19
N GLY A 260 -11.83 -0.69 16.13
CA GLY A 260 -12.20 -1.09 14.78
C GLY A 260 -13.69 -0.95 14.49
N PHE A 261 -14.15 -1.68 13.48
CA PHE A 261 -15.43 -1.51 12.81
C PHE A 261 -16.01 -2.89 12.47
N THR A 262 -17.20 -3.20 13.00
CA THR A 262 -17.83 -4.52 12.85
C THR A 262 -19.27 -4.37 12.39
N ASN A 263 -19.74 -5.21 11.46
CA ASN A 263 -21.14 -5.21 11.02
C ASN A 263 -21.58 -3.83 10.46
N VAL A 264 -20.91 -3.37 9.40
CA VAL A 264 -21.28 -2.12 8.72
C VAL A 264 -21.78 -2.43 7.32
N TYR A 265 -23.00 -1.98 7.04
CA TYR A 265 -23.73 -2.23 5.80
C TYR A 265 -24.01 -0.91 5.10
N ILE A 266 -23.51 -0.75 3.88
CA ILE A 266 -23.65 0.48 3.10
C ILE A 266 -24.29 0.12 1.76
N SER A 267 -25.44 0.70 1.42
CA SER A 267 -26.14 0.37 0.18
C SER A 267 -26.82 1.55 -0.51
N ASP A 268 -26.92 1.47 -1.83
CA ASP A 268 -27.72 2.39 -2.66
C ASP A 268 -27.25 3.85 -2.55
N CYS A 269 -25.93 4.08 -2.47
CA CYS A 269 -25.36 5.42 -2.30
C CYS A 269 -24.75 5.98 -3.59
N LYS A 270 -24.85 7.30 -3.75
CA LYS A 270 -24.22 8.06 -4.83
C LYS A 270 -23.07 8.91 -4.31
N LEU A 271 -21.84 8.60 -4.72
CA LEU A 271 -20.65 9.34 -4.33
C LEU A 271 -20.19 10.20 -5.51
N TYR A 272 -19.83 11.47 -5.29
CA TYR A 272 -19.45 12.33 -6.41
C TYR A 272 -18.53 13.46 -6.03
N ASN A 273 -17.71 13.90 -6.99
CA ASN A 273 -16.77 15.01 -6.83
C ASN A 273 -15.91 14.84 -5.56
N THR A 274 -15.16 13.74 -5.44
CA THR A 274 -14.25 13.49 -4.32
C THR A 274 -12.81 13.79 -4.69
N ARG A 275 -12.09 14.49 -3.81
CA ARG A 275 -10.66 14.78 -4.00
C ARG A 275 -9.78 13.55 -3.75
N LEU A 276 -10.14 12.76 -2.74
CA LEU A 276 -9.48 11.51 -2.36
C LEU A 276 -10.39 10.35 -2.77
N SER A 277 -10.81 9.50 -1.84
CA SER A 277 -11.50 8.26 -2.14
C SER A 277 -13.02 8.38 -2.05
N GLY A 278 -13.74 7.63 -2.88
CA GLY A 278 -15.15 7.34 -2.67
C GLY A 278 -15.32 6.52 -1.38
N LEU A 279 -14.62 5.38 -1.32
CA LEU A 279 -14.59 4.51 -0.15
C LEU A 279 -13.16 4.42 0.40
N ALA A 280 -12.98 4.72 1.68
CA ALA A 280 -11.71 4.57 2.40
C ALA A 280 -11.89 3.65 3.62
N LEU A 281 -11.27 2.47 3.60
CA LEU A 281 -11.36 1.44 4.63
C LEU A 281 -10.01 1.30 5.32
N GLU A 282 -9.85 1.90 6.50
CA GLU A 282 -8.53 2.05 7.13
C GLU A 282 -8.52 1.46 8.54
N VAL A 283 -7.55 0.58 8.80
CA VAL A 283 -7.23 0.08 10.14
C VAL A 283 -5.75 0.27 10.37
N VAL A 284 -5.39 1.22 11.23
CA VAL A 284 -3.99 1.59 11.47
C VAL A 284 -3.61 1.66 12.94
N ASP A 285 -4.57 1.54 13.87
CA ASP A 285 -4.35 1.71 15.30
C ASP A 285 -4.62 0.44 16.13
N GLY A 286 -4.50 -0.74 15.51
CA GLY A 286 -4.57 -2.04 16.20
C GLY A 286 -5.98 -2.64 16.37
N GLY A 287 -7.02 -2.00 15.84
CA GLY A 287 -8.39 -2.52 15.85
C GLY A 287 -8.66 -3.57 14.76
N THR A 288 -9.93 -3.96 14.64
CA THR A 288 -10.39 -4.95 13.67
C THR A 288 -11.47 -4.37 12.76
N LEU A 289 -11.31 -4.46 11.44
CA LEU A 289 -12.38 -4.22 10.48
C LEU A 289 -12.90 -5.57 9.99
N ASN A 290 -14.16 -5.90 10.32
CA ASN A 290 -14.77 -7.15 9.90
C ASN A 290 -16.26 -7.06 9.58
N ASN A 291 -16.72 -7.98 8.73
CA ASN A 291 -18.12 -8.09 8.33
C ASN A 291 -18.67 -6.78 7.74
N ILE A 292 -17.96 -6.25 6.73
CA ILE A 292 -18.31 -5.02 6.03
C ILE A 292 -18.93 -5.37 4.68
N ARG A 293 -20.15 -4.91 4.43
CA ARG A 293 -20.86 -5.13 3.16
C ARG A 293 -21.21 -3.80 2.52
N ILE A 294 -20.73 -3.58 1.31
CA ILE A 294 -20.97 -2.35 0.56
C ILE A 294 -21.54 -2.74 -0.81
N SER A 295 -22.77 -2.31 -1.10
CA SER A 295 -23.45 -2.68 -2.35
C SER A 295 -24.12 -1.52 -3.08
N ASN A 296 -24.30 -1.64 -4.39
CA ASN A 296 -25.06 -0.68 -5.21
C ASN A 296 -24.53 0.76 -5.06
N ILE A 297 -23.23 0.95 -5.31
CA ILE A 297 -22.59 2.26 -5.21
C ILE A 297 -22.31 2.80 -6.60
N THR A 298 -22.79 4.00 -6.89
CA THR A 298 -22.43 4.74 -8.10
C THR A 298 -21.53 5.90 -7.74
N MET A 299 -20.35 5.97 -8.37
CA MET A 299 -19.37 7.03 -8.16
C MET A 299 -19.17 7.84 -9.45
N ASN A 300 -19.30 9.16 -9.36
CA ASN A 300 -19.06 10.07 -10.50
C ASN A 300 -17.98 11.09 -10.17
N LYS A 301 -16.92 11.16 -10.99
CA LYS A 301 -15.82 12.13 -10.82
C LYS A 301 -15.18 12.02 -9.43
N VAL A 302 -14.90 10.79 -9.02
CA VAL A 302 -14.09 10.52 -7.83
C VAL A 302 -12.63 10.42 -8.24
N ASN A 303 -11.71 10.68 -7.32
CA ASN A 303 -10.30 10.44 -7.60
C ASN A 303 -9.96 8.97 -7.37
N GLY A 304 -9.93 8.52 -6.12
CA GLY A 304 -9.87 7.11 -5.76
C GLY A 304 -11.26 6.49 -5.70
N ALA A 305 -11.51 5.36 -6.36
CA ALA A 305 -12.76 4.63 -6.13
C ALA A 305 -12.75 3.98 -4.74
N ILE A 306 -11.74 3.14 -4.49
CA ILE A 306 -11.64 2.28 -3.32
C ILE A 306 -10.20 2.36 -2.80
N PHE A 307 -10.07 2.67 -1.52
CA PHE A 307 -8.81 2.66 -0.78
C PHE A 307 -8.99 1.78 0.45
N MET A 308 -8.16 0.74 0.57
CA MET A 308 -8.15 -0.16 1.72
C MET A 308 -6.72 -0.31 2.22
N LYS A 309 -6.49 0.03 3.49
CA LYS A 309 -5.16 -0.02 4.10
C LYS A 309 -5.22 -0.61 5.51
N LEU A 310 -4.45 -1.66 5.72
CA LEU A 310 -4.02 -2.11 7.03
C LEU A 310 -2.65 -1.48 7.35
N GLY A 311 -2.50 -0.95 8.56
CA GLY A 311 -1.29 -0.27 9.00
C GLY A 311 -1.02 -0.45 10.49
N LYS A 312 0.06 0.18 10.96
CA LYS A 312 0.57 0.15 12.33
C LYS A 312 1.12 1.53 12.71
N ARG A 313 0.22 2.51 12.75
CA ARG A 313 0.51 3.89 13.19
C ARG A 313 0.65 3.99 14.70
N SER A 314 -0.14 3.21 15.45
CA SER A 314 -0.11 3.21 16.92
C SER A 314 0.73 2.06 17.50
N GLY A 315 1.08 2.17 18.78
CA GLY A 315 1.72 1.08 19.55
C GLY A 315 0.79 -0.06 19.97
N ASN A 316 -0.50 -0.03 19.62
CA ASN A 316 -1.54 -0.97 20.11
C ASN A 316 -1.51 -2.38 19.49
N GLY A 317 -0.36 -2.82 18.97
CA GLY A 317 -0.22 -4.09 18.25
C GLY A 317 -0.65 -4.01 16.78
N ASN A 318 -0.72 -5.18 16.13
CA ASN A 318 -1.16 -5.28 14.74
C ASN A 318 -2.70 -5.32 14.70
N GLY A 319 -3.31 -4.53 13.82
CA GLY A 319 -4.75 -4.63 13.55
C GLY A 319 -5.08 -5.80 12.61
N SER A 320 -6.37 -6.02 12.37
CA SER A 320 -6.83 -6.99 11.37
C SER A 320 -7.91 -6.38 10.46
N LEU A 321 -7.96 -6.84 9.21
CA LEU A 321 -8.91 -6.40 8.20
C LEU A 321 -9.34 -7.62 7.40
N TYR A 322 -10.58 -8.06 7.59
CA TYR A 322 -11.07 -9.26 6.93
C TYR A 322 -12.60 -9.27 6.71
N ASN A 323 -13.10 -10.19 5.90
CA ASN A 323 -14.53 -10.38 5.64
C ASN A 323 -15.18 -9.07 5.13
N VAL A 324 -14.70 -8.61 3.97
CA VAL A 324 -15.20 -7.42 3.28
C VAL A 324 -15.81 -7.83 1.94
N GLU A 325 -17.05 -7.43 1.71
CA GLU A 325 -17.78 -7.70 0.47
C GLU A 325 -18.17 -6.39 -0.20
N LEU A 326 -17.67 -6.18 -1.43
CA LEU A 326 -18.04 -5.07 -2.30
C LEU A 326 -18.80 -5.64 -3.50
N ASN A 327 -20.02 -5.17 -3.73
CA ASN A 327 -20.92 -5.74 -4.74
C ASN A 327 -21.62 -4.64 -5.58
N HIS A 328 -21.69 -4.78 -6.89
CA HIS A 328 -22.37 -3.79 -7.76
C HIS A 328 -21.88 -2.35 -7.55
N ILE A 329 -20.58 -2.12 -7.79
CA ILE A 329 -19.98 -0.78 -7.70
C ILE A 329 -19.57 -0.33 -9.10
N SER A 330 -20.05 0.85 -9.51
CA SER A 330 -19.62 1.51 -10.74
C SER A 330 -18.97 2.86 -10.41
N ALA A 331 -17.76 3.11 -10.91
CA ALA A 331 -17.05 4.35 -10.67
C ALA A 331 -16.44 4.97 -11.94
N ASP A 332 -16.66 6.28 -12.10
CA ASP A 332 -15.89 7.15 -13.00
C ASP A 332 -14.78 7.84 -12.19
N SER A 333 -13.64 7.14 -12.08
CA SER A 333 -12.40 7.52 -11.38
C SER A 333 -11.46 8.35 -12.27
N ILE A 334 -12.00 9.38 -12.89
CA ILE A 334 -11.27 10.24 -13.84
C ILE A 334 -10.63 11.48 -13.19
N GLY A 335 -10.66 11.58 -11.87
CA GLY A 335 -9.97 12.68 -11.15
C GLY A 335 -10.52 14.08 -11.42
N TYR A 336 -11.75 14.22 -11.92
CA TYR A 336 -12.37 15.53 -12.17
C TYR A 336 -12.85 16.23 -10.89
N TRP A 337 -11.97 16.33 -9.89
CA TRP A 337 -12.14 17.22 -8.75
C TRP A 337 -11.32 18.49 -9.00
N LYS A 338 -12.00 19.64 -9.00
CA LYS A 338 -11.34 20.95 -9.11
C LYS A 338 -11.44 21.66 -7.76
N PRO A 339 -10.34 22.24 -7.25
CA PRO A 339 -10.41 23.12 -6.10
C PRO A 339 -11.42 24.25 -6.35
N ASP A 340 -12.33 24.51 -5.40
CA ASP A 340 -13.12 25.74 -5.44
C ASP A 340 -12.25 26.89 -4.93
N LYS A 341 -11.51 27.51 -5.85
CA LYS A 341 -10.59 28.61 -5.55
C LYS A 341 -11.29 29.87 -5.02
N ARG A 342 -12.63 29.93 -5.07
CA ARG A 342 -13.42 31.02 -4.46
C ARG A 342 -13.63 30.82 -2.97
N ALA A 343 -13.52 29.58 -2.49
CA ALA A 343 -13.58 29.30 -1.06
C ALA A 343 -12.29 29.78 -0.39
N ARG A 344 -12.42 30.37 0.81
CA ARG A 344 -11.28 30.83 1.61
C ARG A 344 -10.35 29.68 1.99
N TYR A 345 -10.92 28.49 2.21
CA TYR A 345 -10.19 27.24 2.40
C TYR A 345 -10.40 26.33 1.19
N PHE A 346 -9.31 25.92 0.53
CA PHE A 346 -9.35 24.94 -0.55
C PHE A 346 -8.14 24.01 -0.49
N LYS A 347 -8.31 22.79 -1.02
CA LYS A 347 -7.25 21.78 -1.10
C LYS A 347 -6.71 21.69 -2.53
N ASN A 348 -5.50 21.15 -2.71
CA ASN A 348 -4.97 20.86 -4.04
C ASN A 348 -5.51 19.53 -4.57
N ALA A 349 -5.65 19.41 -5.89
CA ALA A 349 -6.07 18.15 -6.50
C ALA A 349 -5.02 17.06 -6.20
N ALA A 350 -5.47 15.84 -5.91
CA ALA A 350 -4.60 14.68 -5.83
C ALA A 350 -4.41 14.09 -7.25
N ASP A 351 -3.31 13.37 -7.47
CA ASP A 351 -3.00 12.80 -8.78
C ASP A 351 -4.09 11.81 -9.24
N GLU A 352 -4.60 12.01 -10.45
CA GLU A 352 -5.69 11.22 -11.04
C GLU A 352 -5.25 9.86 -11.57
N ARG A 353 -3.95 9.60 -11.62
CA ARG A 353 -3.39 8.34 -12.11
C ARG A 353 -3.34 7.26 -11.03
N ILE A 354 -3.63 7.59 -9.77
CA ILE A 354 -3.64 6.62 -8.68
C ILE A 354 -4.82 5.64 -8.88
N GLY A 355 -4.53 4.34 -8.85
CA GLY A 355 -5.52 3.27 -8.99
C GLY A 355 -6.17 2.91 -7.64
N VAL A 356 -7.00 1.86 -7.65
CA VAL A 356 -7.50 1.22 -6.43
C VAL A 356 -6.31 0.60 -5.69
N ILE A 357 -6.27 0.78 -4.37
CA ILE A 357 -5.26 0.22 -3.48
C ILE A 357 -5.96 -0.67 -2.46
N LEU A 358 -5.56 -1.94 -2.39
CA LEU A 358 -5.97 -2.91 -1.39
C LEU A 358 -4.70 -3.49 -0.75
N SER A 359 -4.31 -2.95 0.41
CA SER A 359 -3.02 -3.26 1.01
C SER A 359 -3.14 -3.79 2.44
N GLY A 360 -2.62 -4.99 2.67
CA GLY A 360 -2.22 -5.47 3.99
C GLY A 360 -0.84 -4.93 4.40
N MET A 361 -0.21 -5.63 5.33
CA MET A 361 1.21 -5.47 5.66
C MET A 361 1.95 -6.79 5.51
N PRO A 362 3.28 -6.79 5.31
CA PRO A 362 4.08 -8.02 5.33
C PRO A 362 3.81 -8.84 6.60
N MET A 363 3.57 -10.14 6.42
CA MET A 363 3.17 -11.09 7.49
C MET A 363 1.85 -10.77 8.22
N ASN A 364 1.09 -9.77 7.80
CA ASN A 364 -0.23 -9.43 8.34
C ASN A 364 -1.18 -9.04 7.19
N PRO A 365 -1.63 -10.04 6.41
CA PRO A 365 -2.39 -9.78 5.19
C PRO A 365 -3.82 -9.31 5.50
N ILE A 366 -4.41 -8.54 4.58
CA ILE A 366 -5.87 -8.42 4.51
C ILE A 366 -6.46 -9.74 4.03
N THR A 367 -7.59 -10.19 4.59
CA THR A 367 -8.13 -11.52 4.27
C THR A 367 -9.62 -11.54 3.93
N ASP A 368 -10.08 -12.54 3.18
CA ASP A 368 -11.51 -12.72 2.86
C ASP A 368 -12.15 -11.49 2.19
N ILE A 369 -11.52 -11.02 1.11
CA ILE A 369 -11.98 -9.86 0.35
C ILE A 369 -12.74 -10.32 -0.90
N ASN A 370 -14.00 -9.92 -1.03
CA ASN A 370 -14.87 -10.30 -2.13
C ASN A 370 -15.27 -9.07 -2.95
N LEU A 371 -14.95 -9.07 -4.25
CA LEU A 371 -15.31 -8.04 -5.22
C LEU A 371 -16.21 -8.64 -6.30
N THR A 372 -17.49 -8.27 -6.34
CA THR A 372 -18.44 -8.81 -7.32
C THR A 372 -19.10 -7.68 -8.12
N ASN A 373 -19.18 -7.83 -9.45
CA ASN A 373 -19.82 -6.87 -10.35
C ASN A 373 -19.30 -5.45 -10.16
N ILE A 374 -18.00 -5.26 -10.37
CA ILE A 374 -17.30 -3.99 -10.17
C ILE A 374 -16.90 -3.42 -11.54
N LYS A 375 -17.26 -2.16 -11.81
CA LYS A 375 -16.96 -1.47 -13.08
C LYS A 375 -16.25 -0.15 -12.81
N LEU A 376 -15.00 -0.02 -13.22
CA LEU A 376 -14.16 1.14 -12.93
C LEU A 376 -13.58 1.73 -14.22
N ARG A 377 -13.76 3.04 -14.40
CA ARG A 377 -13.14 3.81 -15.47
C ARG A 377 -12.18 4.83 -14.89
N PHE A 378 -10.92 4.81 -15.31
CA PHE A 378 -9.85 5.65 -14.77
C PHE A 378 -9.44 6.77 -15.73
N ALA A 379 -8.77 7.81 -15.22
CA ALA A 379 -8.19 8.85 -16.06
C ALA A 379 -7.18 8.28 -17.08
N GLY A 380 -6.35 7.32 -16.66
CA GLY A 380 -5.25 6.77 -17.45
C GLY A 380 -4.07 7.74 -17.56
N GLY A 381 -3.15 7.48 -18.50
CA GLY A 381 -1.99 8.35 -18.74
C GLY A 381 -0.75 8.00 -17.92
N GLY A 382 -0.72 6.84 -17.27
CA GLY A 382 0.49 6.30 -16.66
C GLY A 382 1.59 5.99 -17.69
N LEU A 383 2.83 6.27 -17.31
CA LEU A 383 4.03 6.06 -18.11
C LEU A 383 4.63 4.67 -17.86
N PRO A 384 5.51 4.17 -18.76
CA PRO A 384 6.20 2.90 -18.54
C PRO A 384 7.00 2.86 -17.22
N ALA A 385 7.58 3.99 -16.81
CA ALA A 385 8.29 4.11 -15.53
C ALA A 385 7.36 3.99 -14.31
N ASP A 386 6.09 4.41 -14.45
CA ASP A 386 5.10 4.24 -13.37
C ASP A 386 4.81 2.75 -13.15
N ALA A 387 4.82 1.93 -14.21
CA ALA A 387 4.59 0.47 -14.14
C ALA A 387 5.69 -0.32 -13.42
N THR A 388 6.85 0.32 -13.22
CA THR A 388 8.01 -0.25 -12.52
C THR A 388 8.13 0.24 -11.08
N VAL A 389 7.29 1.18 -10.63
CA VAL A 389 7.30 1.67 -9.25
C VAL A 389 7.06 0.52 -8.29
N VAL A 390 7.96 0.37 -7.32
CA VAL A 390 7.76 -0.50 -6.16
C VAL A 390 7.08 0.32 -5.08
N MET A 391 5.94 -0.15 -4.59
CA MET A 391 5.23 0.51 -3.50
C MET A 391 5.97 0.26 -2.18
N PRO A 392 6.59 1.28 -1.53
CA PRO A 392 7.31 1.07 -0.27
C PRO A 392 6.38 0.66 0.87
N GLU A 393 6.93 -0.07 1.83
CA GLU A 393 6.25 -0.39 3.08
C GLU A 393 6.14 0.85 3.98
N VAL A 394 4.91 1.30 4.22
CA VAL A 394 4.62 2.52 5.01
C VAL A 394 3.60 2.28 6.13
N PRO A 395 3.89 1.35 7.07
CA PRO A 395 2.93 0.91 8.09
C PRO A 395 2.54 2.03 9.06
N ALA A 396 3.47 2.92 9.42
CA ALA A 396 3.25 3.96 10.44
C ALA A 396 2.67 5.28 9.89
N VAL A 397 2.64 5.45 8.57
CA VAL A 397 2.22 6.72 7.94
C VAL A 397 0.70 6.86 8.01
N TYR A 398 0.23 8.10 8.25
CA TYR A 398 -1.19 8.45 8.20
C TYR A 398 -1.85 7.87 6.94
N PRO A 399 -2.94 7.09 7.06
CA PRO A 399 -3.51 6.39 5.92
C PRO A 399 -4.19 7.40 5.00
N GLU A 400 -3.52 7.75 3.91
CA GLU A 400 -4.10 8.61 2.88
C GLU A 400 -3.88 7.97 1.51
N TYR A 401 -4.89 8.12 0.66
CA TYR A 401 -4.94 7.61 -0.70
C TYR A 401 -3.67 7.91 -1.52
N SER A 402 -3.07 9.08 -1.32
CA SER A 402 -1.91 9.56 -2.08
C SER A 402 -0.56 9.08 -1.55
N ASN A 403 -0.52 8.24 -0.50
CA ASN A 403 0.74 7.84 0.16
C ASN A 403 1.79 7.22 -0.76
N TRP A 404 1.36 6.52 -1.81
CA TRP A 404 2.26 5.85 -2.75
C TRP A 404 2.50 6.63 -4.04
N GLY A 405 1.94 7.83 -4.16
CA GLY A 405 1.91 8.55 -5.44
C GLY A 405 1.22 7.72 -6.53
N VAL A 406 1.66 7.89 -7.77
CA VAL A 406 1.15 7.13 -8.92
C VAL A 406 1.43 5.64 -8.73
N THR A 407 0.37 4.83 -8.70
CA THR A 407 0.47 3.39 -8.46
C THR A 407 0.95 2.61 -9.68
N PRO A 408 1.58 1.43 -9.51
CA PRO A 408 2.13 0.65 -10.61
C PRO A 408 1.10 -0.03 -11.52
N ALA A 409 -0.14 -0.25 -11.07
CA ALA A 409 -1.27 -0.55 -11.93
C ALA A 409 -2.23 0.64 -12.00
N TYR A 410 -2.84 0.84 -13.18
CA TYR A 410 -3.86 1.89 -13.34
C TYR A 410 -5.19 1.50 -12.68
N GLY A 411 -5.47 0.19 -12.60
CA GLY A 411 -6.73 -0.34 -12.08
C GLY A 411 -6.62 -0.78 -10.63
N ILE A 412 -6.31 -2.05 -10.39
CA ILE A 412 -6.22 -2.64 -9.04
C ILE A 412 -4.77 -2.88 -8.64
N ASN A 413 -4.39 -2.42 -7.44
CA ASN A 413 -3.11 -2.70 -6.79
C ASN A 413 -3.38 -3.47 -5.49
N LEU A 414 -3.24 -4.78 -5.53
CA LEU A 414 -3.52 -5.69 -4.41
C LEU A 414 -2.21 -6.18 -3.80
N ARG A 415 -1.99 -5.93 -2.51
CA ARG A 415 -0.75 -6.30 -1.82
C ARG A 415 -0.99 -6.90 -0.44
N HIS A 416 -0.15 -7.86 -0.04
CA HIS A 416 -0.23 -8.51 1.26
C HIS A 416 -1.65 -8.99 1.56
N ALA A 417 -2.14 -9.94 0.78
CA ALA A 417 -3.54 -10.36 0.84
C ALA A 417 -3.71 -11.87 0.80
N LYS A 418 -4.76 -12.39 1.44
CA LYS A 418 -5.09 -13.81 1.42
C LYS A 418 -6.59 -14.07 1.21
N ASN A 419 -6.94 -15.08 0.43
CA ASN A 419 -8.33 -15.43 0.12
C ASN A 419 -9.13 -14.27 -0.48
N VAL A 420 -8.73 -13.86 -1.69
CA VAL A 420 -9.38 -12.77 -2.44
C VAL A 420 -10.19 -13.37 -3.58
N ASN A 421 -11.49 -13.07 -3.64
CA ASN A 421 -12.37 -13.52 -4.72
C ASN A 421 -12.88 -12.32 -5.52
N ILE A 422 -12.70 -12.37 -6.83
CA ILE A 422 -13.10 -11.33 -7.77
C ILE A 422 -13.98 -11.98 -8.84
N ASN A 423 -15.17 -11.44 -9.08
CA ASN A 423 -16.11 -11.97 -10.06
C ASN A 423 -16.84 -10.85 -10.81
N GLY A 424 -16.59 -10.71 -12.11
CA GLY A 424 -17.19 -9.67 -12.94
C GLY A 424 -16.54 -8.31 -12.67
N LEU A 425 -15.25 -8.19 -12.99
CA LEU A 425 -14.47 -6.96 -12.85
C LEU A 425 -14.23 -6.36 -14.23
N GLU A 426 -14.77 -5.16 -14.47
CA GLU A 426 -14.56 -4.36 -15.68
C GLU A 426 -13.64 -3.16 -15.39
N LEU A 427 -12.50 -3.09 -16.07
CA LEU A 427 -11.50 -2.02 -15.94
C LEU A 427 -11.28 -1.32 -17.29
N SER A 428 -11.28 0.00 -17.28
CA SER A 428 -10.96 0.80 -18.46
C SER A 428 -10.28 2.13 -18.10
N SER A 429 -9.59 2.74 -19.05
CA SER A 429 -9.03 4.09 -18.89
C SER A 429 -9.49 5.00 -20.04
N VAL A 430 -9.53 6.31 -19.78
CA VAL A 430 -9.84 7.32 -20.79
C VAL A 430 -8.62 7.57 -21.68
N LYS A 431 -7.48 7.88 -21.06
CA LYS A 431 -6.20 8.04 -21.74
C LYS A 431 -5.52 6.68 -21.89
N SER A 432 -4.65 6.55 -22.89
CA SER A 432 -3.77 5.39 -22.98
C SER A 432 -2.91 5.29 -21.72
N ASP A 433 -2.73 4.09 -21.19
CA ASP A 433 -1.94 3.83 -19.99
C ASP A 433 -0.95 2.68 -20.25
N ALA A 434 0.32 2.92 -19.90
CA ALA A 434 1.41 1.96 -20.09
C ALA A 434 1.54 0.97 -18.90
N ARG A 435 0.76 1.17 -17.83
CA ARG A 435 0.72 0.30 -16.66
C ARG A 435 -0.24 -0.88 -16.85
N PRO A 436 0.00 -2.04 -16.22
CA PRO A 436 -0.98 -3.12 -16.18
C PRO A 436 -2.30 -2.66 -15.55
N ALA A 437 -3.38 -3.35 -15.89
CA ALA A 437 -4.70 -3.09 -15.31
C ALA A 437 -4.80 -3.61 -13.87
N PHE A 438 -4.12 -4.71 -13.59
CA PHE A 438 -4.17 -5.38 -12.30
C PHE A 438 -2.75 -5.75 -11.85
N LEU A 439 -2.45 -5.49 -10.58
CA LEU A 439 -1.22 -5.93 -9.94
C LEU A 439 -1.50 -6.72 -8.64
N THR A 440 -0.79 -7.83 -8.46
CA THR A 440 -0.66 -8.53 -7.17
C THR A 440 0.80 -8.53 -6.69
N ASP A 441 1.01 -8.38 -5.39
CA ASP A 441 2.30 -8.54 -4.73
C ASP A 441 2.13 -9.12 -3.31
N ASP A 442 2.78 -10.24 -3.00
CA ASP A 442 2.59 -10.99 -1.74
C ASP A 442 1.11 -11.38 -1.51
N VAL A 443 0.59 -12.25 -2.39
CA VAL A 443 -0.82 -12.66 -2.37
C VAL A 443 -0.97 -14.18 -2.37
N GLU A 444 -1.83 -14.70 -1.49
CA GLU A 444 -2.13 -16.13 -1.38
C GLU A 444 -3.62 -16.40 -1.62
N ALA A 445 -3.95 -17.42 -2.42
CA ALA A 445 -5.33 -17.84 -2.68
C ALA A 445 -6.18 -16.72 -3.30
N ILE A 446 -5.90 -16.37 -4.55
CA ILE A 446 -6.68 -15.40 -5.33
C ILE A 446 -7.47 -16.10 -6.43
N ARG A 447 -8.76 -15.80 -6.51
CA ARG A 447 -9.66 -16.26 -7.58
C ARG A 447 -10.18 -15.07 -8.37
N ILE A 448 -9.89 -15.02 -9.66
CA ILE A 448 -10.35 -14.01 -10.59
C ILE A 448 -11.26 -14.68 -11.62
N LYS A 449 -12.53 -14.28 -11.64
CA LYS A 449 -13.52 -14.76 -12.59
C LYS A 449 -14.08 -13.59 -13.39
N LYS A 450 -14.18 -13.72 -14.71
CA LYS A 450 -14.74 -12.67 -15.58
C LYS A 450 -14.04 -11.31 -15.41
N LEU A 451 -12.71 -11.29 -15.56
CA LEU A 451 -11.98 -10.04 -15.71
C LEU A 451 -12.08 -9.56 -17.16
N ASP A 452 -12.59 -8.35 -17.36
CA ASP A 452 -12.56 -7.60 -18.61
C ASP A 452 -11.78 -6.30 -18.39
N ALA A 453 -10.53 -6.26 -18.83
CA ALA A 453 -9.65 -5.12 -18.61
C ALA A 453 -9.11 -4.58 -19.94
N LYS A 454 -9.38 -3.30 -20.21
CA LYS A 454 -8.86 -2.62 -21.40
C LYS A 454 -7.41 -2.22 -21.19
N VAL A 455 -6.52 -2.62 -22.08
CA VAL A 455 -5.10 -2.28 -22.04
C VAL A 455 -4.71 -1.69 -23.37
N THR A 456 -4.13 -0.49 -23.35
CA THR A 456 -3.84 0.28 -24.56
C THR A 456 -2.36 0.33 -24.91
N ALA A 457 -1.46 0.36 -23.90
CA ALA A 457 -0.01 0.44 -24.12
C ALA A 457 0.80 -0.47 -23.18
N ALA A 458 0.18 -1.12 -22.20
CA ALA A 458 0.90 -1.97 -21.26
C ALA A 458 1.36 -3.29 -21.90
N LYS A 459 2.50 -3.79 -21.41
CA LYS A 459 3.05 -5.08 -21.87
C LYS A 459 2.24 -6.29 -21.39
N SER A 460 1.43 -6.14 -20.35
CA SER A 460 0.58 -7.20 -19.80
C SER A 460 -0.71 -6.66 -19.21
N VAL A 461 -1.75 -7.50 -19.14
CA VAL A 461 -3.00 -7.16 -18.46
C VAL A 461 -2.85 -7.23 -16.94
N VAL A 462 -2.27 -8.32 -16.45
CA VAL A 462 -2.08 -8.59 -15.03
C VAL A 462 -0.60 -8.81 -14.74
N LYS A 463 -0.07 -8.09 -13.76
CA LYS A 463 1.27 -8.31 -13.21
C LYS A 463 1.17 -8.99 -11.86
N MET A 464 1.90 -10.07 -11.64
CA MET A 464 1.89 -10.81 -10.37
C MET A 464 3.32 -11.01 -9.85
N SER A 465 3.55 -10.61 -8.61
CA SER A 465 4.76 -10.95 -7.84
C SER A 465 4.42 -11.71 -6.58
N ASN A 466 5.26 -12.69 -6.21
CA ASN A 466 5.15 -13.41 -4.93
C ASN A 466 3.73 -13.91 -4.64
N THR A 467 3.09 -14.52 -5.65
CA THR A 467 1.67 -14.86 -5.65
C THR A 467 1.47 -16.36 -5.82
N LYS A 468 0.66 -16.98 -4.96
CA LYS A 468 0.41 -18.44 -4.99
C LYS A 468 -1.06 -18.80 -4.87
N ASN A 469 -1.41 -19.99 -5.37
CA ASN A 469 -2.76 -20.55 -5.36
C ASN A 469 -3.72 -19.64 -6.16
N VAL A 470 -3.42 -19.44 -7.43
CA VAL A 470 -4.11 -18.52 -8.33
C VAL A 470 -5.11 -19.29 -9.17
N ILE A 471 -6.35 -18.81 -9.26
CA ILE A 471 -7.33 -19.32 -10.22
C ILE A 471 -7.83 -18.15 -11.07
N ILE A 472 -7.68 -18.23 -12.39
CA ILE A 472 -8.25 -17.26 -13.32
C ILE A 472 -9.17 -17.97 -14.30
N SER A 473 -10.42 -17.54 -14.38
CA SER A 473 -11.39 -18.17 -15.27
C SER A 473 -12.36 -17.22 -15.94
N GLN A 474 -12.85 -17.58 -17.13
CA GLN A 474 -13.87 -16.82 -17.86
C GLN A 474 -13.49 -15.35 -18.13
N SER A 475 -12.20 -15.03 -18.10
CA SER A 475 -11.68 -13.70 -18.38
C SER A 475 -11.50 -13.49 -19.88
N VAL A 476 -11.56 -12.24 -20.31
CA VAL A 476 -11.41 -11.81 -21.70
C VAL A 476 -10.22 -10.86 -21.81
N VAL A 477 -9.67 -10.76 -23.02
CA VAL A 477 -8.55 -9.87 -23.33
C VAL A 477 -8.80 -9.15 -24.64
N GLN A 478 -8.37 -7.89 -24.71
CA GLN A 478 -8.43 -7.14 -25.97
C GLN A 478 -7.32 -7.57 -26.93
N PRO A 479 -7.57 -7.59 -28.25
CA PRO A 479 -6.53 -7.85 -29.24
C PRO A 479 -5.36 -6.84 -29.11
N GLY A 480 -4.14 -7.30 -29.36
CA GLY A 480 -2.94 -6.44 -29.44
C GLY A 480 -2.15 -6.28 -28.13
N VAL A 481 -2.58 -6.89 -27.03
CA VAL A 481 -1.79 -6.96 -25.79
C VAL A 481 -0.69 -8.01 -25.92
N ALA A 482 0.54 -7.68 -25.49
CA ALA A 482 1.68 -8.57 -25.64
C ALA A 482 1.60 -9.85 -24.79
N ALA A 483 1.06 -9.75 -23.57
CA ALA A 483 0.82 -10.90 -22.71
C ALA A 483 -0.43 -10.72 -21.83
N TYR A 484 -1.07 -11.81 -21.38
CA TYR A 484 -2.08 -11.71 -20.33
C TYR A 484 -1.43 -11.51 -18.95
N LEU A 485 -0.50 -12.39 -18.58
CA LEU A 485 0.22 -12.34 -17.31
C LEU A 485 1.68 -11.92 -17.48
N ALA A 486 2.17 -11.07 -16.58
CA ALA A 486 3.61 -10.89 -16.32
C ALA A 486 3.91 -11.39 -14.90
N LEU A 487 4.77 -12.40 -14.79
CA LEU A 487 5.04 -13.13 -13.55
C LEU A 487 6.48 -12.88 -13.08
N SER A 488 6.68 -12.68 -11.77
CA SER A 488 8.01 -12.49 -11.15
C SER A 488 8.05 -12.99 -9.70
N GLY A 489 9.22 -13.35 -9.20
CA GLY A 489 9.39 -13.86 -7.83
C GLY A 489 8.73 -15.22 -7.62
N ASN A 490 8.28 -15.51 -6.39
CA ASN A 490 7.73 -16.83 -6.06
C ASN A 490 6.29 -17.02 -6.56
N ILE A 491 6.07 -17.79 -7.64
CA ILE A 491 4.75 -17.96 -8.29
C ILE A 491 4.28 -19.42 -8.30
N LYS A 492 3.34 -19.82 -7.46
CA LYS A 492 2.93 -21.24 -7.36
C LYS A 492 1.47 -21.49 -7.67
N GLN A 493 1.17 -22.67 -8.23
CA GLN A 493 -0.18 -23.20 -8.42
C GLN A 493 -1.12 -22.21 -9.14
N VAL A 494 -0.80 -21.88 -10.38
CA VAL A 494 -1.63 -21.02 -11.24
C VAL A 494 -2.54 -21.91 -12.10
N ASN A 495 -3.85 -21.73 -12.00
CA ASN A 495 -4.83 -22.45 -12.80
C ASN A 495 -5.60 -21.47 -13.68
N LEU A 496 -5.51 -21.66 -14.99
CA LEU A 496 -6.22 -20.87 -16.00
C LEU A 496 -7.27 -21.75 -16.67
N SER A 497 -8.55 -21.40 -16.60
CA SER A 497 -9.63 -22.22 -17.20
C SER A 497 -10.70 -21.38 -17.89
N ASP A 498 -11.21 -21.86 -19.02
CA ASP A 498 -12.34 -21.24 -19.74
C ASP A 498 -12.18 -19.73 -20.05
N ASN A 499 -10.93 -19.26 -20.24
CA ASN A 499 -10.65 -17.87 -20.61
C ASN A 499 -10.68 -17.68 -22.13
N ASP A 500 -11.13 -16.52 -22.62
CA ASP A 500 -11.00 -16.16 -24.04
C ASP A 500 -9.71 -15.36 -24.24
N PHE A 501 -8.67 -16.07 -24.65
CA PHE A 501 -7.33 -15.55 -24.94
C PHE A 501 -7.06 -15.39 -26.45
N LYS A 502 -8.11 -15.38 -27.28
CA LYS A 502 -7.96 -15.13 -28.72
C LYS A 502 -7.34 -13.74 -28.94
N GLY A 503 -6.34 -13.68 -29.83
CA GLY A 503 -5.65 -12.42 -30.17
C GLY A 503 -4.53 -12.01 -29.21
N LEU A 504 -4.18 -12.86 -28.23
CA LEU A 504 -2.95 -12.69 -27.45
C LEU A 504 -1.73 -13.25 -28.18
N ASN A 505 -0.62 -12.51 -28.08
CA ASN A 505 0.68 -13.01 -28.53
C ASN A 505 1.22 -14.08 -27.57
N LYS A 506 1.04 -13.88 -26.26
CA LYS A 506 1.46 -14.80 -25.20
C LYS A 506 0.42 -14.85 -24.08
N VAL A 507 0.23 -16.01 -23.46
CA VAL A 507 -0.59 -16.09 -22.23
C VAL A 507 0.17 -15.53 -21.04
N TYR A 508 1.46 -15.82 -20.92
CA TYR A 508 2.29 -15.25 -19.86
C TYR A 508 3.71 -14.93 -20.33
N THR A 509 4.35 -14.02 -19.60
CA THR A 509 5.79 -13.76 -19.67
C THR A 509 6.38 -13.88 -18.28
N LEU A 510 7.61 -14.37 -18.21
CA LEU A 510 8.41 -14.39 -16.99
C LEU A 510 9.36 -13.21 -17.05
N ASN A 511 9.39 -12.44 -15.98
CA ASN A 511 10.47 -11.50 -15.73
C ASN A 511 11.49 -12.20 -14.81
N ASP A 512 12.73 -11.71 -14.80
CA ASP A 512 13.84 -12.30 -14.04
C ASP A 512 13.41 -12.60 -12.59
N ASN A 513 13.87 -13.74 -12.04
CA ASN A 513 13.63 -14.24 -10.67
C ASN A 513 12.37 -15.10 -10.41
N ALA A 514 11.68 -15.63 -11.43
CA ALA A 514 10.62 -16.62 -11.20
C ALA A 514 11.21 -18.02 -10.89
N SER A 515 11.19 -18.45 -9.62
CA SER A 515 11.94 -19.62 -9.14
C SER A 515 11.18 -20.95 -9.17
N GLU A 516 9.86 -20.92 -9.18
CA GLU A 516 8.97 -22.08 -9.35
C GLU A 516 7.72 -21.61 -10.08
N ILE A 517 7.23 -22.35 -11.07
CA ILE A 517 5.99 -22.03 -11.82
C ILE A 517 5.28 -23.34 -12.18
N GLU A 518 4.08 -23.53 -11.66
CA GLU A 518 3.15 -24.59 -12.09
C GLU A 518 1.91 -23.91 -12.67
N ILE A 519 1.67 -24.09 -13.98
CA ILE A 519 0.48 -23.56 -14.66
C ILE A 519 -0.36 -24.72 -15.23
N ALA A 520 -1.59 -24.87 -14.75
CA ALA A 520 -2.55 -25.85 -15.22
C ALA A 520 -3.68 -25.20 -16.04
N GLY A 521 -4.31 -25.97 -16.94
CA GLY A 521 -5.60 -25.60 -17.58
C GLY A 521 -5.54 -24.93 -18.96
N LEU A 522 -4.36 -24.84 -19.59
CA LEU A 522 -4.24 -24.34 -20.97
C LEU A 522 -4.86 -25.31 -21.99
N LYS A 523 -6.11 -25.07 -22.42
CA LYS A 523 -6.77 -25.78 -23.55
C LYS A 523 -6.47 -25.10 -24.89
N SER A 524 -5.20 -24.93 -25.23
CA SER A 524 -4.72 -24.84 -26.62
C SER A 524 -3.22 -25.06 -26.63
N LYS A 525 -2.78 -26.13 -27.29
CA LYS A 525 -1.40 -26.27 -27.73
C LYS A 525 -1.16 -25.24 -28.85
N SER A 526 -0.78 -24.03 -28.50
CA SER A 526 -0.09 -23.14 -29.43
C SER A 526 0.90 -22.29 -28.66
N VAL A 527 2.14 -22.33 -29.13
CA VAL A 527 3.34 -21.62 -28.65
C VAL A 527 4.05 -22.28 -27.46
N LEU A 528 4.43 -23.54 -27.64
CA LEU A 528 5.81 -23.93 -27.36
C LEU A 528 6.63 -23.58 -28.60
N GLN A 529 7.16 -22.36 -28.62
CA GLN A 529 8.54 -22.19 -29.06
C GLN A 529 9.28 -21.67 -27.85
N SER A 530 9.85 -22.60 -27.10
CA SER A 530 11.07 -22.33 -26.38
C SER A 530 12.02 -21.68 -27.40
N LYS A 531 12.28 -20.38 -27.26
CA LYS A 531 13.61 -19.90 -27.68
C LYS A 531 14.57 -20.80 -26.94
N GLU A 532 15.44 -21.51 -27.67
CA GLU A 532 16.61 -22.14 -27.07
C GLU A 532 17.15 -21.17 -26.02
N SER A 533 17.18 -21.59 -24.76
CA SER A 533 17.92 -20.88 -23.75
C SER A 533 19.34 -20.82 -24.30
N LYS A 534 19.82 -19.63 -24.65
CA LYS A 534 21.23 -19.44 -24.97
C LYS A 534 22.00 -20.09 -23.82
N PRO A 535 22.97 -20.97 -24.10
CA PRO A 535 23.71 -21.65 -23.04
C PRO A 535 24.26 -20.59 -22.08
N LEU A 536 24.07 -20.80 -20.77
CA LEU A 536 24.60 -19.92 -19.72
C LEU A 536 26.01 -20.41 -19.38
N ALA A 537 27.01 -19.68 -19.86
CA ALA A 537 28.42 -19.90 -19.52
C ALA A 537 28.74 -19.15 -18.23
N VAL A 538 29.10 -19.87 -17.18
CA VAL A 538 29.27 -19.33 -15.83
C VAL A 538 30.74 -19.23 -15.47
N TYR A 539 31.17 -18.09 -14.94
CA TYR A 539 32.52 -17.86 -14.43
C TYR A 539 32.48 -17.50 -12.95
N LEU A 540 33.40 -18.10 -12.18
CA LEU A 540 33.48 -17.91 -10.74
C LEU A 540 34.43 -16.75 -10.42
N LEU A 541 33.95 -15.78 -9.63
CA LEU A 541 34.70 -14.61 -9.19
C LEU A 541 35.18 -14.83 -7.75
N MET A 542 36.28 -15.57 -7.59
CA MET A 542 36.77 -16.08 -6.31
C MET A 542 37.98 -15.29 -5.79
N GLY A 543 38.23 -15.34 -4.48
CA GLY A 543 39.40 -14.70 -3.86
C GLY A 543 39.01 -13.74 -2.76
N GLN A 544 39.77 -12.65 -2.63
CA GLN A 544 39.69 -11.75 -1.47
C GLN A 544 39.30 -10.33 -1.91
N SER A 545 39.76 -9.31 -1.19
CA SER A 545 39.28 -7.93 -1.30
C SER A 545 39.47 -7.30 -2.68
N ASN A 546 40.55 -7.63 -3.39
CA ASN A 546 40.77 -7.16 -4.76
C ASN A 546 39.82 -7.80 -5.78
N MET A 547 39.43 -9.08 -5.60
CA MET A 547 38.38 -9.68 -6.42
C MET A 547 37.00 -9.08 -6.09
N ALA A 548 36.72 -8.90 -4.79
CA ALA A 548 35.47 -8.31 -4.33
C ALA A 548 35.29 -6.86 -4.79
N GLY A 549 36.39 -6.17 -5.09
CA GLY A 549 36.40 -4.79 -5.56
C GLY A 549 36.26 -3.79 -4.42
N ARG A 550 37.13 -2.78 -4.42
CA ARG A 550 37.12 -1.66 -3.46
C ARG A 550 37.28 -0.30 -4.14
N GLY A 551 37.39 -0.27 -5.47
CA GLY A 551 37.54 0.94 -6.26
C GLY A 551 36.28 1.79 -6.23
N VAL A 552 36.43 3.10 -6.31
CA VAL A 552 35.28 4.03 -6.33
C VAL A 552 34.55 3.88 -7.67
N ILE A 553 33.22 3.74 -7.61
CA ILE A 553 32.36 3.67 -8.79
C ILE A 553 31.99 5.09 -9.20
N THR A 554 32.53 5.58 -10.31
CA THR A 554 32.28 6.95 -10.82
C THR A 554 31.97 6.95 -12.31
N GLY A 555 31.19 7.93 -12.78
CA GLY A 555 30.99 8.17 -14.20
C GLY A 555 30.49 6.96 -14.99
N THR A 556 31.25 6.56 -16.02
CA THR A 556 30.92 5.45 -16.94
C THR A 556 30.80 4.11 -16.22
N LEU A 557 31.61 3.85 -15.19
CA LEU A 557 31.54 2.63 -14.38
C LEU A 557 30.17 2.40 -13.72
N ALA A 558 29.45 3.48 -13.40
CA ALA A 558 28.11 3.40 -12.81
C ALA A 558 27.01 3.10 -13.84
N GLN A 559 27.30 3.33 -15.13
CA GLN A 559 26.35 3.21 -16.23
C GLN A 559 26.61 1.97 -17.11
N GLU A 560 27.79 1.36 -16.99
CA GLU A 560 28.19 0.15 -17.72
C GLU A 560 27.37 -1.07 -17.29
N HIS A 561 26.52 -1.55 -18.21
CA HIS A 561 25.81 -2.82 -18.08
C HIS A 561 25.59 -3.45 -19.46
N ASN A 562 25.38 -4.76 -19.48
CA ASN A 562 25.02 -5.52 -20.66
C ASN A 562 23.96 -6.56 -20.28
N ASP A 563 22.79 -6.53 -20.93
CA ASP A 563 21.66 -7.43 -20.60
C ASP A 563 21.97 -8.93 -20.78
N SER A 564 23.11 -9.28 -21.40
CA SER A 564 23.59 -10.65 -21.56
C SER A 564 24.77 -11.02 -20.64
N VAL A 565 25.15 -10.14 -19.70
CA VAL A 565 26.08 -10.42 -18.61
C VAL A 565 25.30 -10.36 -17.30
N LEU A 566 25.13 -11.51 -16.67
CA LEU A 566 24.36 -11.69 -15.45
C LEU A 566 25.27 -11.96 -14.26
N VAL A 567 24.83 -11.64 -13.05
CA VAL A 567 25.49 -11.94 -11.79
C VAL A 567 24.54 -12.71 -10.87
N LEU A 568 25.04 -13.72 -10.17
CA LEU A 568 24.28 -14.43 -9.15
C LEU A 568 24.25 -13.59 -7.86
N ASN A 569 23.09 -13.04 -7.53
CA ASN A 569 22.93 -12.22 -6.33
C ASN A 569 22.98 -13.08 -5.05
N LYS A 570 22.97 -12.43 -3.88
CA LYS A 570 23.01 -13.10 -2.57
C LYS A 570 21.83 -14.06 -2.32
N ASP A 571 20.71 -13.87 -3.03
CA ASP A 571 19.48 -14.63 -2.91
C ASP A 571 19.44 -15.82 -3.89
N GLY A 572 20.50 -16.01 -4.69
CA GLY A 572 20.65 -17.12 -5.63
C GLY A 572 19.97 -16.89 -6.99
N GLU A 573 19.69 -15.63 -7.34
CA GLU A 573 19.00 -15.24 -8.57
C GLU A 573 19.97 -14.61 -9.58
N TRP A 574 19.76 -14.87 -10.87
CA TRP A 574 20.54 -14.22 -11.94
C TRP A 574 19.94 -12.86 -12.28
N VAL A 575 20.70 -11.79 -12.06
CA VAL A 575 20.31 -10.41 -12.37
C VAL A 575 21.33 -9.76 -13.30
N VAL A 576 20.97 -8.70 -14.02
CA VAL A 576 21.93 -7.96 -14.87
C VAL A 576 23.11 -7.46 -14.02
N ALA A 577 24.33 -7.73 -14.48
CA ALA A 577 25.54 -7.39 -13.76
C ALA A 577 25.80 -5.87 -13.79
N HIS A 578 26.00 -5.27 -12.61
CA HIS A 578 26.45 -3.89 -12.42
C HIS A 578 27.39 -3.82 -11.20
N HIS A 579 28.19 -2.76 -11.09
CA HIS A 579 28.99 -2.56 -9.87
C HIS A 579 28.11 -2.14 -8.68
N PRO A 580 28.48 -2.54 -7.44
CA PRO A 580 29.43 -3.61 -7.11
C PRO A 580 28.82 -5.00 -7.37
N LEU A 581 29.64 -5.94 -7.86
CA LEU A 581 29.17 -7.33 -8.09
C LEU A 581 29.14 -8.15 -6.81
N HIS A 582 30.13 -7.96 -5.95
CA HIS A 582 30.23 -8.70 -4.70
C HIS A 582 29.43 -8.00 -3.60
N TYR A 583 28.74 -8.81 -2.81
CA TYR A 583 27.99 -8.41 -1.63
C TYR A 583 28.75 -8.70 -0.33
N ASP A 584 30.03 -9.09 -0.44
CA ASP A 584 30.96 -9.14 0.69
C ASP A 584 31.20 -7.72 1.23
N LYS A 585 30.98 -7.55 2.53
CA LYS A 585 31.17 -6.27 3.25
C LYS A 585 30.57 -5.09 2.47
N PRO A 586 29.23 -5.00 2.40
CA PRO A 586 28.53 -4.11 1.46
C PRO A 586 28.84 -2.62 1.63
N SER A 587 29.33 -2.19 2.80
CA SER A 587 29.81 -0.82 3.03
C SER A 587 31.18 -0.51 2.37
N MET A 588 31.88 -1.53 1.89
CA MET A 588 33.21 -1.42 1.29
C MET A 588 33.28 -1.96 -0.15
N ALA A 589 32.30 -2.75 -0.59
CA ALA A 589 32.23 -3.27 -1.95
C ALA A 589 32.17 -2.12 -2.97
N GLY A 590 32.98 -2.22 -4.02
CA GLY A 590 33.09 -1.20 -5.06
C GLY A 590 33.37 -1.81 -6.43
N ALA A 591 34.04 -1.05 -7.29
CA ALA A 591 34.53 -1.55 -8.57
C ALA A 591 35.63 -2.62 -8.36
N GLY A 592 35.50 -3.72 -9.08
CA GLY A 592 36.37 -4.90 -9.07
C GLY A 592 36.40 -5.53 -10.48
N PRO A 593 37.29 -6.49 -10.77
CA PRO A 593 37.56 -6.92 -12.15
C PRO A 593 36.43 -7.71 -12.82
N GLY A 594 35.43 -8.16 -12.06
CA GLY A 594 34.44 -9.11 -12.56
C GLY A 594 33.52 -8.59 -13.66
N LEU A 595 33.11 -7.32 -13.62
CA LEU A 595 32.12 -6.79 -14.57
C LEU A 595 32.73 -6.66 -15.97
N MET A 596 33.87 -5.96 -16.06
CA MET A 596 34.62 -5.82 -17.30
C MET A 596 35.05 -7.18 -17.87
N PHE A 597 35.48 -8.12 -17.00
CA PHE A 597 35.74 -9.50 -17.41
C PHE A 597 34.51 -10.11 -18.10
N GLY A 598 33.33 -10.03 -17.48
CA GLY A 598 32.10 -10.57 -18.06
C GLY A 598 31.71 -9.92 -19.38
N MET A 599 31.95 -8.62 -19.53
CA MET A 599 31.71 -7.88 -20.78
C MET A 599 32.63 -8.33 -21.92
N GLU A 600 33.93 -8.50 -21.67
CA GLU A 600 34.87 -8.99 -22.68
C GLU A 600 34.61 -10.46 -23.04
N MET A 601 34.26 -11.31 -22.06
CA MET A 601 33.80 -12.68 -22.35
C MET A 601 32.53 -12.67 -23.20
N LYS A 602 31.59 -11.76 -22.94
CA LYS A 602 30.37 -11.64 -23.74
C LYS A 602 30.65 -11.19 -25.18
N LYS A 603 31.64 -10.33 -25.36
CA LYS A 603 32.10 -9.85 -26.67
C LYS A 603 32.73 -10.97 -27.49
N ALA A 604 33.53 -11.84 -26.86
CA ALA A 604 34.07 -13.04 -27.50
C ALA A 604 32.98 -14.07 -27.82
N HIS A 605 31.96 -14.19 -26.96
CA HIS A 605 30.89 -15.19 -27.05
C HIS A 605 29.49 -14.58 -27.30
N PRO A 606 29.20 -13.96 -28.47
CA PRO A 606 27.95 -13.23 -28.70
C PRO A 606 26.69 -14.10 -28.64
N GLY A 607 26.82 -15.41 -28.90
CA GLY A 607 25.73 -16.40 -28.86
C GLY A 607 25.37 -16.93 -27.46
N VAL A 608 26.17 -16.64 -26.44
CA VAL A 608 26.11 -17.25 -25.11
C VAL A 608 25.76 -16.17 -24.06
N THR A 609 24.98 -16.51 -23.03
CA THR A 609 24.79 -15.60 -21.88
C THR A 609 25.93 -15.83 -20.90
N ILE A 610 26.56 -14.76 -20.42
CA ILE A 610 27.66 -14.85 -19.45
C ILE A 610 27.07 -14.70 -18.04
N GLY A 611 27.33 -15.67 -17.17
CA GLY A 611 26.97 -15.62 -15.76
C GLY A 611 28.21 -15.43 -14.89
N LEU A 612 28.17 -14.51 -13.94
CA LEU A 612 29.23 -14.24 -12.97
C LEU A 612 28.76 -14.68 -11.58
N VAL A 613 29.58 -15.43 -10.85
CA VAL A 613 29.25 -15.87 -9.49
C VAL A 613 30.20 -15.20 -8.49
N PRO A 614 29.76 -14.16 -7.76
CA PRO A 614 30.57 -13.50 -6.75
C PRO A 614 30.80 -14.44 -5.57
N CYS A 615 32.02 -14.94 -5.42
CA CYS A 615 32.41 -15.82 -4.33
C CYS A 615 33.42 -15.19 -3.38
N ALA A 616 34.06 -14.07 -3.76
CA ALA A 616 35.14 -13.49 -2.98
C ALA A 616 34.72 -13.02 -1.57
N VAL A 617 35.63 -13.18 -0.61
CA VAL A 617 35.46 -12.77 0.79
C VAL A 617 36.70 -11.99 1.25
N GLY A 618 36.56 -10.68 1.42
CA GLY A 618 37.68 -9.79 1.67
C GLY A 618 38.28 -9.93 3.07
N GLY A 619 39.60 -10.00 3.16
CA GLY A 619 40.35 -10.13 4.42
C GLY A 619 40.54 -11.56 4.92
N THR A 620 40.09 -12.56 4.16
CA THR A 620 40.38 -13.98 4.44
C THR A 620 41.78 -14.33 3.95
N SER A 621 42.40 -15.39 4.49
CA SER A 621 43.63 -15.96 3.94
C SER A 621 43.32 -17.29 3.24
N ILE A 622 44.19 -17.80 2.35
CA ILE A 622 43.89 -19.02 1.56
C ILE A 622 43.68 -20.26 2.43
N GLU A 623 44.23 -20.29 3.64
CA GLU A 623 44.03 -21.31 4.66
C GLU A 623 42.57 -21.42 5.11
N LYS A 624 41.76 -20.39 4.88
CA LYS A 624 40.31 -20.36 5.13
C LYS A 624 39.48 -20.87 3.94
N TRP A 625 40.12 -21.17 2.82
CA TRP A 625 39.50 -21.70 1.61
C TRP A 625 39.61 -23.24 1.54
N VAL A 626 39.29 -23.90 2.66
CA VAL A 626 39.22 -25.36 2.82
C VAL A 626 37.87 -25.77 3.43
N PRO A 627 37.38 -27.00 3.17
CA PRO A 627 36.07 -27.45 3.67
C PRO A 627 35.93 -27.33 5.20
N GLY A 628 34.82 -26.75 5.65
CA GLY A 628 34.49 -26.60 7.07
C GLY A 628 35.26 -25.51 7.82
N ALA A 629 36.21 -24.81 7.17
CA ALA A 629 36.96 -23.75 7.82
C ALA A 629 36.09 -22.52 8.06
N TYR A 630 35.98 -22.11 9.32
CA TYR A 630 35.37 -20.84 9.72
C TYR A 630 36.44 -19.74 9.83
N ASP A 631 36.12 -18.55 9.33
CA ASP A 631 36.91 -17.36 9.55
C ASP A 631 36.24 -16.44 10.57
N GLU A 632 36.87 -16.27 11.73
CA GLU A 632 36.36 -15.46 12.83
C GLU A 632 36.27 -13.96 12.50
N VAL A 633 37.15 -13.47 11.62
CA VAL A 633 37.24 -12.04 11.29
C VAL A 633 36.10 -11.65 10.34
N THR A 634 35.81 -12.48 9.34
CA THR A 634 34.72 -12.24 8.39
C THR A 634 33.40 -12.85 8.81
N LYS A 635 33.40 -13.76 9.80
CA LYS A 635 32.24 -14.54 10.26
C LYS A 635 31.57 -15.34 9.14
N THR A 636 32.40 -15.97 8.32
CA THR A 636 31.96 -16.72 7.13
C THR A 636 32.67 -18.07 7.05
N HIS A 637 32.18 -18.95 6.18
CA HIS A 637 32.87 -20.16 5.76
C HIS A 637 33.29 -20.00 4.29
N PRO A 638 34.43 -19.33 3.98
CA PRO A 638 34.68 -18.82 2.63
C PRO A 638 34.61 -19.89 1.52
N TYR A 639 35.12 -21.09 1.80
CA TYR A 639 35.01 -22.21 0.87
C TYR A 639 33.57 -22.74 0.77
N ASP A 640 32.92 -23.06 1.88
CA ASP A 640 31.60 -23.68 1.88
C ASP A 640 30.51 -22.73 1.33
N ASP A 641 30.62 -21.43 1.64
CA ASP A 641 29.78 -20.37 1.08
C ASP A 641 29.96 -20.25 -0.43
N ALA A 642 31.19 -20.39 -0.94
CA ALA A 642 31.46 -20.43 -2.37
C ALA A 642 30.92 -21.71 -3.01
N VAL A 643 31.06 -22.87 -2.37
CA VAL A 643 30.49 -24.15 -2.84
C VAL A 643 28.98 -24.03 -3.01
N ALA A 644 28.26 -23.50 -2.02
CA ALA A 644 26.81 -23.32 -2.10
C ALA A 644 26.39 -22.46 -3.31
N ARG A 645 27.16 -21.39 -3.60
CA ARG A 645 26.91 -20.52 -4.76
C ARG A 645 27.25 -21.21 -6.08
N ILE A 646 28.33 -21.97 -6.13
CA ILE A 646 28.74 -22.74 -7.31
C ILE A 646 27.69 -23.80 -7.64
N GLU A 647 27.23 -24.55 -6.64
CA GLU A 647 26.18 -25.55 -6.81
C GLU A 647 24.85 -24.92 -7.25
N ALA A 648 24.50 -23.75 -6.72
CA ALA A 648 23.34 -22.99 -7.18
C ALA A 648 23.47 -22.57 -8.65
N ALA A 649 24.63 -22.08 -9.06
CA ALA A 649 24.89 -21.67 -10.43
C ALA A 649 24.88 -22.86 -11.42
N MET A 650 25.42 -24.01 -11.02
CA MET A 650 25.46 -25.24 -11.82
C MET A 650 24.07 -25.81 -12.15
N LYS A 651 23.02 -25.44 -11.39
CA LYS A 651 21.64 -25.83 -11.71
C LYS A 651 21.11 -25.18 -12.98
N GLN A 652 21.68 -24.04 -13.38
CA GLN A 652 21.13 -23.17 -14.44
C GLN A 652 22.15 -22.85 -15.54
N GLY A 653 23.44 -23.13 -15.31
CA GLY A 653 24.50 -22.88 -16.28
C GLY A 653 25.68 -23.84 -16.14
N THR A 654 26.63 -23.76 -17.07
CA THR A 654 27.85 -24.58 -17.07
C THR A 654 29.02 -23.73 -16.60
N ILE A 655 29.76 -24.19 -15.58
CA ILE A 655 30.98 -23.50 -15.14
C ILE A 655 32.06 -23.63 -16.23
N LYS A 656 32.50 -22.49 -16.76
CA LYS A 656 33.49 -22.38 -17.84
C LYS A 656 34.87 -21.97 -17.38
N GLY A 657 34.98 -21.23 -16.27
CA GLY A 657 36.30 -20.88 -15.72
C GLY A 657 36.21 -20.18 -14.37
N VAL A 658 37.38 -19.94 -13.79
CA VAL A 658 37.53 -19.24 -12.51
C VAL A 658 38.53 -18.11 -12.67
N ILE A 659 38.18 -16.93 -12.16
CA ILE A 659 39.17 -15.89 -11.89
C ILE A 659 39.38 -15.76 -10.39
N TRP A 660 40.66 -15.68 -9.98
CA TRP A 660 41.07 -15.62 -8.58
C TRP A 660 42.01 -14.44 -8.32
N HIS A 661 41.63 -13.55 -7.41
CA HIS A 661 42.51 -12.43 -7.03
C HIS A 661 42.64 -12.28 -5.51
N GLN A 662 43.87 -12.12 -5.04
CA GLN A 662 44.25 -12.06 -3.63
C GLN A 662 44.21 -10.61 -3.10
N GLY A 663 43.99 -10.39 -1.79
CA GLY A 663 44.03 -9.07 -1.15
C GLY A 663 45.44 -8.71 -0.70
N GLU A 664 45.83 -9.24 0.46
CA GLU A 664 47.20 -9.15 1.02
C GLU A 664 47.51 -10.22 2.09
N ALA A 665 46.48 -10.92 2.60
CA ALA A 665 46.56 -11.82 3.75
C ALA A 665 47.63 -12.94 3.70
N ASN A 666 48.15 -13.25 2.50
CA ASN A 666 49.18 -14.27 2.28
C ASN A 666 50.51 -13.71 1.73
N SER A 667 50.74 -12.39 1.79
CA SER A 667 51.94 -11.76 1.24
C SER A 667 53.14 -11.70 2.20
N SER A 668 53.04 -12.26 3.41
CA SER A 668 54.19 -12.36 4.33
C SER A 668 55.14 -13.50 3.88
N PRO A 669 56.47 -13.37 4.06
CA PRO A 669 57.44 -14.38 3.59
C PRO A 669 57.08 -15.83 3.95
N GLN A 670 56.65 -16.09 5.19
CA GLN A 670 56.29 -17.43 5.68
C GLN A 670 55.06 -18.03 4.98
N LYS A 671 54.11 -17.18 4.56
CA LYS A 671 52.89 -17.62 3.88
C LYS A 671 53.09 -17.79 2.38
N VAL A 672 53.99 -16.99 1.78
CA VAL A 672 54.33 -17.10 0.35
C VAL A 672 54.87 -18.50 0.04
N GLU A 673 55.74 -19.06 0.88
CA GLU A 673 56.34 -20.38 0.69
C GLU A 673 55.33 -21.53 0.52
N THR A 674 54.16 -21.44 1.14
CA THR A 674 53.13 -22.49 1.11
C THR A 674 51.93 -22.14 0.23
N TYR A 675 51.83 -20.89 -0.23
CA TYR A 675 50.66 -20.38 -0.93
C TYR A 675 50.36 -21.13 -2.23
N LEU A 676 51.38 -21.42 -3.03
CA LEU A 676 51.19 -22.04 -4.33
C LEU A 676 50.66 -23.47 -4.23
N ALA A 677 51.14 -24.23 -3.24
CA ALA A 677 50.63 -25.57 -2.95
C ALA A 677 49.14 -25.50 -2.50
N GLN A 678 48.82 -24.59 -1.59
CA GLN A 678 47.45 -24.40 -1.10
C GLN A 678 46.47 -23.96 -2.20
N LEU A 679 46.91 -23.07 -3.10
CA LEU A 679 46.13 -22.66 -4.27
C LEU A 679 45.94 -23.81 -5.25
N SER A 680 46.97 -24.64 -5.46
CA SER A 680 46.89 -25.83 -6.31
C SER A 680 45.84 -26.82 -5.79
N GLU A 681 45.78 -27.03 -4.48
CA GLU A 681 44.75 -27.86 -3.87
C GLU A 681 43.35 -27.25 -4.00
N LEU A 682 43.20 -25.93 -3.82
CA LEU A 682 41.92 -25.24 -4.02
C LEU A 682 41.43 -25.41 -5.46
N ILE A 683 42.31 -25.23 -6.45
CA ILE A 683 41.99 -25.44 -7.86
C ILE A 683 41.51 -26.89 -8.08
N GLY A 684 42.24 -27.87 -7.53
CA GLY A 684 41.85 -29.29 -7.61
C GLY A 684 40.48 -29.57 -7.01
N ARG A 685 40.17 -28.96 -5.86
CA ARG A 685 38.84 -29.07 -5.22
C ARG A 685 37.72 -28.47 -6.07
N ILE A 686 37.92 -27.29 -6.65
CA ILE A 686 36.92 -26.65 -7.51
C ILE A 686 36.71 -27.44 -8.80
N ARG A 687 37.79 -27.91 -9.44
CA ARG A 687 37.71 -28.80 -10.62
C ARG A 687 36.94 -30.08 -10.34
N LYS A 688 37.17 -30.70 -9.18
CA LYS A 688 36.41 -31.87 -8.74
C LYS A 688 34.93 -31.55 -8.49
N LEU A 689 34.63 -30.43 -7.84
CA LEU A 689 33.26 -29.98 -7.57
C LEU A 689 32.46 -29.80 -8.86
N VAL A 690 33.03 -29.11 -9.85
CA VAL A 690 32.35 -28.83 -11.12
C VAL A 690 32.46 -29.96 -12.14
N LYS A 691 33.17 -31.05 -11.79
CA LYS A 691 33.44 -32.21 -12.65
C LYS A 691 34.15 -31.85 -13.97
N ASN A 692 35.07 -30.89 -13.91
CA ASN A 692 35.91 -30.50 -15.05
C ASN A 692 37.39 -30.48 -14.60
N PRO A 693 38.16 -31.56 -14.87
CA PRO A 693 39.57 -31.65 -14.47
C PRO A 693 40.47 -30.63 -15.19
N ASP A 694 40.01 -30.10 -16.31
CA ASP A 694 40.71 -29.10 -17.12
C ASP A 694 40.01 -27.74 -17.06
N LEU A 695 39.30 -27.40 -15.98
CA LEU A 695 38.65 -26.09 -15.86
C LEU A 695 39.71 -24.96 -15.93
N PRO A 696 39.60 -24.00 -16.87
CA PRO A 696 40.44 -22.80 -16.92
C PRO A 696 40.43 -22.04 -15.59
N PHE A 697 41.61 -21.68 -15.12
CA PHE A 697 41.77 -20.91 -13.88
C PHE A 697 42.80 -19.80 -14.08
N VAL A 698 42.38 -18.55 -13.95
CA VAL A 698 43.26 -17.39 -14.10
C VAL A 698 43.43 -16.70 -12.76
N ALA A 699 44.67 -16.59 -12.29
CA ALA A 699 45.03 -15.82 -11.10
C ALA A 699 45.60 -14.44 -11.48
N GLY A 700 45.75 -13.52 -10.53
CA GLY A 700 46.35 -12.22 -10.78
C GLY A 700 47.46 -11.86 -9.79
N LYS A 701 48.44 -11.09 -10.28
CA LYS A 701 49.46 -10.45 -9.46
C LYS A 701 48.85 -9.32 -8.62
N LEU A 702 49.36 -9.16 -7.41
CA LEU A 702 49.05 -8.00 -6.56
C LEU A 702 49.71 -6.74 -7.13
N GLY A 703 49.04 -5.60 -6.99
CA GLY A 703 49.52 -4.33 -7.51
C GLY A 703 50.88 -3.94 -6.92
N LEU A 704 51.84 -3.55 -7.76
CA LEU A 704 53.22 -3.22 -7.34
C LEU A 704 53.33 -1.88 -6.57
N PHE A 705 52.23 -1.42 -5.97
CA PHE A 705 52.14 -0.22 -5.13
C PHE A 705 52.85 -0.39 -3.79
N ASN A 706 53.12 -1.65 -3.41
CA ASN A 706 53.71 -2.00 -2.14
C ASN A 706 54.76 -3.10 -2.32
N ASN A 707 55.99 -2.82 -1.90
CA ASN A 707 57.12 -3.75 -2.01
C ASN A 707 56.88 -5.09 -1.28
N LYS A 708 55.97 -5.13 -0.30
CA LYS A 708 55.58 -6.36 0.41
C LYS A 708 54.92 -7.41 -0.48
N PHE A 709 54.49 -7.04 -1.68
CA PHE A 709 53.84 -7.96 -2.62
C PHE A 709 54.81 -8.56 -3.64
N TYR A 710 56.08 -8.16 -3.61
CA TYR A 710 57.09 -8.62 -4.57
C TYR A 710 57.30 -10.12 -4.51
N ASP A 711 57.54 -10.67 -3.32
CA ASP A 711 57.76 -12.11 -3.11
C ASP A 711 56.52 -12.93 -3.49
N PHE A 712 55.32 -12.44 -3.13
CA PHE A 712 54.07 -13.05 -3.56
C PHE A 712 53.94 -13.08 -5.09
N ASN A 713 54.30 -12.00 -5.77
CA ASN A 713 54.23 -11.90 -7.23
C ASN A 713 55.25 -12.79 -7.95
N ILE A 714 56.42 -13.03 -7.35
CA ILE A 714 57.41 -14.03 -7.81
C ILE A 714 56.86 -15.44 -7.67
N GLU A 715 56.09 -15.71 -6.62
CA GLU A 715 55.55 -17.04 -6.38
C GLU A 715 54.33 -17.34 -7.26
N ILE A 716 53.36 -16.43 -7.33
CA ILE A 716 52.11 -16.65 -8.06
C ILE A 716 52.33 -16.85 -9.57
N VAL A 717 53.34 -16.20 -10.17
CA VAL A 717 53.65 -16.34 -11.61
C VAL A 717 54.07 -17.77 -11.99
N LYS A 718 54.50 -18.59 -11.01
CA LYS A 718 54.85 -20.00 -11.24
C LYS A 718 53.63 -20.92 -11.40
N LEU A 719 52.41 -20.44 -11.11
CA LEU A 719 51.17 -21.25 -11.15
C LEU A 719 50.99 -22.09 -12.43
N PRO A 720 51.20 -21.55 -13.65
CA PRO A 720 51.06 -22.33 -14.88
C PRO A 720 52.06 -23.47 -15.04
N GLN A 721 53.18 -23.44 -14.29
CA GLN A 721 54.21 -24.49 -14.30
C GLN A 721 53.84 -25.67 -13.39
N VAL A 722 52.96 -25.45 -12.41
CA VAL A 722 52.60 -26.45 -11.38
C VAL A 722 51.17 -26.95 -11.51
N VAL A 723 50.26 -26.19 -12.13
CA VAL A 723 48.88 -26.61 -12.40
C VAL A 723 48.54 -26.37 -13.87
N SER A 724 48.17 -27.43 -14.58
CA SER A 724 47.77 -27.36 -15.99
C SER A 724 46.53 -26.50 -16.20
N ASN A 725 46.38 -25.92 -17.39
CA ASN A 725 45.28 -25.05 -17.78
C ASN A 725 45.04 -23.87 -16.81
N THR A 726 46.13 -23.22 -16.41
CA THR A 726 46.09 -22.01 -15.57
C THR A 726 46.92 -20.89 -16.17
N ALA A 727 46.58 -19.65 -15.83
CA ALA A 727 47.29 -18.45 -16.28
C ALA A 727 47.38 -17.42 -15.15
N VAL A 728 48.27 -16.43 -15.31
CA VAL A 728 48.45 -15.33 -14.35
C VAL A 728 48.45 -14.00 -15.09
N VAL A 729 47.59 -13.08 -14.67
CA VAL A 729 47.52 -11.71 -15.24
C VAL A 729 48.48 -10.77 -14.54
N SER A 730 49.09 -9.86 -15.31
CA SER A 730 49.97 -8.83 -14.77
C SER A 730 49.19 -7.65 -14.20
N SER A 731 49.69 -7.10 -13.10
CA SER A 731 49.25 -5.84 -12.49
C SER A 731 50.13 -4.65 -12.90
N ASP A 732 51.04 -4.82 -13.87
CA ASP A 732 51.93 -3.76 -14.32
C ASP A 732 51.15 -2.59 -14.94
N GLY A 733 51.52 -1.36 -14.59
CA GLY A 733 50.90 -0.13 -15.08
C GLY A 733 49.50 0.15 -14.52
N LEU A 734 49.02 -0.65 -13.57
CA LEU A 734 47.79 -0.38 -12.82
C LEU A 734 48.09 0.61 -11.68
N ASP A 735 47.06 1.10 -11.01
CA ASP A 735 47.15 2.05 -9.90
C ASP A 735 46.14 1.71 -8.77
N HIS A 736 46.42 2.17 -7.55
CA HIS A 736 45.61 1.90 -6.36
C HIS A 736 44.60 3.03 -6.09
N LYS A 737 43.60 2.74 -5.24
CA LYS A 737 42.55 3.69 -4.87
C LYS A 737 42.96 4.74 -3.82
N GLY A 738 44.24 4.85 -3.51
CA GLY A 738 44.78 5.69 -2.43
C GLY A 738 45.17 4.96 -1.13
N ASP A 739 45.00 3.64 -1.01
CA ASP A 739 45.33 2.87 0.21
C ASP A 739 46.58 1.97 0.13
N GLY A 740 47.32 2.00 -1.00
CA GLY A 740 48.50 1.19 -1.25
C GLY A 740 48.23 -0.32 -1.37
N LEU A 741 46.97 -0.73 -1.52
CA LEU A 741 46.55 -2.13 -1.48
C LEU A 741 45.55 -2.48 -2.58
N HIS A 742 44.44 -1.73 -2.66
CA HIS A 742 43.35 -2.07 -3.56
C HIS A 742 43.41 -1.27 -4.86
N PHE A 743 43.16 -1.93 -5.99
CA PHE A 743 43.07 -1.27 -7.29
C PHE A 743 41.98 -0.18 -7.30
N ASN A 744 42.25 0.93 -7.99
CA ASN A 744 41.20 1.90 -8.31
C ASN A 744 40.24 1.36 -9.39
N GLY A 745 39.13 2.05 -9.65
CA GLY A 745 38.10 1.57 -10.57
C GLY A 745 38.61 1.27 -11.98
N HIS A 746 39.35 2.21 -12.59
CA HIS A 746 39.93 2.02 -13.92
C HIS A 746 40.94 0.87 -13.99
N SER A 747 41.75 0.71 -12.94
CA SER A 747 42.70 -0.39 -12.85
C SER A 747 42.02 -1.74 -12.66
N ALA A 748 40.90 -1.78 -11.94
CA ALA A 748 40.10 -2.98 -11.78
C ALA A 748 39.47 -3.42 -13.11
N ASP A 749 38.98 -2.49 -13.93
CA ASP A 749 38.47 -2.81 -15.28
C ASP A 749 39.55 -3.34 -16.21
N GLU A 750 40.69 -2.66 -16.27
CA GLU A 750 41.83 -3.09 -17.08
C GLU A 750 42.30 -4.48 -16.65
N LEU A 751 42.32 -4.75 -15.34
CA LEU A 751 42.59 -6.08 -14.81
C LEU A 751 41.51 -7.10 -15.25
N GLY A 752 40.24 -6.71 -15.27
CA GLY A 752 39.13 -7.52 -15.81
C GLY A 752 39.31 -7.87 -17.29
N ARG A 753 39.77 -6.93 -18.12
CA ARG A 753 40.13 -7.18 -19.53
C ARG A 753 41.26 -8.18 -19.66
N ARG A 754 42.36 -7.99 -18.91
CA ARG A 754 43.50 -8.93 -18.89
C ARG A 754 43.09 -10.33 -18.43
N TYR A 755 42.16 -10.42 -17.48
CA TYR A 755 41.57 -11.70 -17.07
C TYR A 755 40.82 -12.38 -18.20
N ALA A 756 40.02 -11.64 -18.97
CA ALA A 756 39.27 -12.18 -20.09
C ALA A 756 40.22 -12.66 -21.20
N GLU A 757 41.25 -11.88 -21.54
CA GLU A 757 42.27 -12.27 -22.53
C GLU A 757 42.92 -13.62 -22.17
N LYS A 758 43.38 -13.79 -20.93
CA LYS A 758 43.98 -15.05 -20.48
C LYS A 758 42.97 -16.18 -20.37
N MET A 759 41.72 -15.89 -20.01
CA MET A 759 40.67 -16.90 -19.99
C MET A 759 40.41 -17.45 -21.40
N LEU A 760 40.29 -16.56 -22.39
CA LEU A 760 40.06 -16.92 -23.79
C LEU A 760 41.23 -17.70 -24.39
N GLU A 761 42.48 -17.35 -24.04
CA GLU A 761 43.66 -18.13 -24.43
C GLU A 761 43.58 -19.58 -23.91
N LEU A 762 43.14 -19.78 -22.65
CA LEU A 762 42.97 -21.11 -22.05
C LEU A 762 41.76 -21.87 -22.63
N GLU A 763 40.75 -21.16 -23.13
CA GLU A 763 39.61 -21.76 -23.85
C GLU A 763 39.92 -22.14 -25.31
N GLY A 764 41.11 -21.80 -25.80
CA GLY A 764 41.56 -22.10 -27.18
C GLY A 764 41.05 -21.11 -28.23
N GLU A 765 40.58 -19.92 -27.82
CA GLU A 765 40.10 -18.89 -28.73
C GLU A 765 41.22 -17.94 -29.17
N THR A 766 41.25 -17.57 -30.46
CA THR A 766 42.23 -16.61 -30.98
C THR A 766 41.82 -15.19 -30.60
N VAL A 767 42.54 -14.56 -29.67
CA VAL A 767 42.35 -13.15 -29.31
C VAL A 767 42.68 -12.28 -30.54
N LYS A 768 41.66 -11.74 -31.21
CA LYS A 768 41.87 -10.69 -32.21
C LYS A 768 42.33 -9.43 -31.47
N LYS A 769 43.63 -9.13 -31.58
CA LYS A 769 44.24 -7.89 -31.10
C LYS A 769 43.58 -6.65 -31.68
#